data_AF-A0A812IUI7-F1
#
_entry.id   AF-A0A812IUI7-F1
#
_cell.length_a   1.000
_cell.length_b   1.000
_cell.length_c   1.000
_cell.angle_alpha   90.00
_cell.angle_beta   90.00
_cell.angle_gamma   90.00
#
_symmetry.space_group_name_H-M   'P 1'
#
loop_
_entity.id
_entity.type
_entity.pdbx_description
1 polymer ?
#
loop_
_entity_poly.entity_id
_entity_poly.type
_entity_poly.pdbx_seq_one_letter_code
_entity_poly.pdbx_strand_id
1 'polypeptide(L)'
;VYLVGTPVVRRASDRSLVIGCDEGLQQQLVSFLQTVSDVVTLPVFPPSGRDRFADQVIFPLFHYTPPSVETGIGLSDWDGYKLVNETYRDAVLQIYSRGDLVLINDYPLMLLPKALRKERPDISIGFYIHCVFPSSEVYRILPQREELLRGVLSSNVIGFHNFQYVRHFLTAATRILGCECTANGIEACEDAGGTSTKVIAVPLGIHLEPYTKIFNSEETKQRIRDLERTFAGKTILMAVDRLEEKEGIPHKIMAFHKFLQKSPSWAERVVFVQLVNQAKAEDGDDEKAREERQLLQQVYQMGGECNSAFGAIGHLPFHFLYQDFNRVDVTALMVKAHVFMDTPLRDTLSREAHEFVWCQEEPDCGVLILSEFSGSAQSLRAAAICVNPWDTTAFADAIQEAIEMEFQDRRELHLYGQKHVFDHTQRRWAANFLDEIVTAERECEDERLQIPPPLDHDHPVAALRKASRRIFVFGFSGTLLPRKSKIQAKLLPKLHPVLFGNLKVCDDNLWTPDNPLTAEGEAQCAAAHAEWGTKVFAEADLIVISPMTRALQTAYLIGGLKPEDSRILVTPMCAEHLSGATCDEGRSLEDLRRDLPWAVSWRGLAELEEDWWKVERPEEPLRVAAFLDFLRARTEARIVVVSHGAFLGYIVGYHMENAKKHVMDLDEIQESKRSCERSSFNIGFAVSSEYEDAPLKQLAKAPLTCLQGLGRKKAAMIATLGPKTVADLAGWKFARWAEAIVILGPNEQDGSRDVSKLQRKMNINKALDKEWEGWAMSFLLDAAPSAFAGLTPAKDPVFKSIGIKNIKELGEWKYYRWAKAICTLAEVESENGSS
;
A
#
# COMPACT_ATOMS: atom_id res chain seq x y z
N VAL A 1 15.34 16.63 9.97
CA VAL A 1 13.96 16.10 10.15
C VAL A 1 13.51 16.47 11.55
N TYR A 2 12.39 17.17 11.68
CA TYR A 2 11.79 17.50 12.97
C TYR A 2 10.70 16.47 13.30
N LEU A 3 10.76 15.86 14.47
CA LEU A 3 9.74 14.96 15.00
C LEU A 3 8.94 15.71 16.08
N VAL A 4 7.65 15.87 15.87
CA VAL A 4 6.75 16.56 16.82
C VAL A 4 5.72 15.56 17.33
N GLY A 5 5.58 15.40 18.65
CA GLY A 5 4.59 14.48 19.25
C GLY A 5 4.49 14.61 20.78
N THR A 6 3.42 14.05 21.35
CA THR A 6 3.31 13.77 22.81
C THR A 6 4.30 12.67 23.22
N PRO A 7 4.72 12.57 24.50
CA PRO A 7 6.02 12.01 24.85
C PRO A 7 6.15 10.54 24.45
N VAL A 8 6.99 10.27 23.45
CA VAL A 8 7.54 8.95 23.14
C VAL A 8 9.03 9.10 22.84
N VAL A 9 9.86 8.48 23.67
CA VAL A 9 11.32 8.43 23.49
C VAL A 9 11.65 7.41 22.40
N ARG A 10 12.28 7.82 21.29
CA ARG A 10 13.27 6.98 20.56
C ARG A 10 14.02 7.67 19.41
N ARG A 11 15.13 7.00 19.07
CA ARG A 11 16.38 7.40 18.41
C ARG A 11 16.27 7.46 16.88
N ALA A 12 16.72 8.54 16.27
CA ALA A 12 17.06 8.63 14.85
C ALA A 12 18.44 9.29 14.70
N SER A 13 19.20 8.81 13.73
CA SER A 13 20.55 9.27 13.39
C SER A 13 20.56 10.72 12.93
N ASP A 14 21.75 11.30 13.10
CA ASP A 14 22.35 12.52 12.56
C ASP A 14 21.38 13.44 11.79
N ARG A 15 20.93 14.52 12.48
CA ARG A 15 20.06 15.64 12.03
C ARG A 15 18.57 15.58 12.41
N SER A 16 18.23 14.82 13.45
CA SER A 16 16.85 14.73 13.95
C SER A 16 16.63 15.54 15.23
N LEU A 17 15.56 16.33 15.32
CA LEU A 17 15.17 17.05 16.53
C LEU A 17 13.77 16.63 16.98
N VAL A 18 13.61 16.33 18.27
CA VAL A 18 12.34 15.90 18.89
C VAL A 18 11.75 17.02 19.75
N ILE A 19 10.45 17.26 19.64
CA ILE A 19 9.70 18.24 20.44
C ILE A 19 8.57 17.52 21.20
N GLY A 20 8.49 17.69 22.53
CA GLY A 20 7.50 17.04 23.39
C GLY A 20 7.22 17.75 24.73
N CYS A 21 6.25 17.24 25.50
CA CYS A 21 5.71 17.84 26.74
C CYS A 21 5.85 16.88 27.95
N ASP A 22 6.26 17.40 29.13
CA ASP A 22 5.88 16.92 30.49
C ASP A 22 6.49 17.84 31.60
N GLU A 23 5.70 18.23 32.61
CA GLU A 23 6.13 18.99 33.82
C GLU A 23 6.74 18.10 34.93
N GLY A 24 6.50 16.77 34.93
CA GLY A 24 6.93 15.87 36.01
C GLY A 24 8.39 15.36 35.91
N LEU A 25 8.94 15.26 34.70
CA LEU A 25 10.26 14.67 34.42
C LEU A 25 11.39 15.68 34.14
N GLN A 26 11.19 16.95 34.51
CA GLN A 26 12.01 18.09 34.11
C GLN A 26 13.52 17.95 34.38
N GLN A 27 13.93 17.29 35.47
CA GLN A 27 15.35 17.15 35.85
C GLN A 27 15.99 15.82 35.44
N GLN A 28 15.21 14.72 35.39
CA GLN A 28 15.73 13.40 35.00
C GLN A 28 15.83 13.26 33.48
N LEU A 29 14.89 13.84 32.72
CA LEU A 29 14.87 13.76 31.26
C LEU A 29 15.96 14.63 30.64
N VAL A 30 16.18 15.85 31.15
CA VAL A 30 17.24 16.74 30.66
C VAL A 30 18.63 16.12 30.90
N SER A 31 18.84 15.51 32.07
CA SER A 31 20.05 14.74 32.41
C SER A 31 20.25 13.54 31.48
N PHE A 32 19.20 12.75 31.24
CA PHE A 32 19.25 11.58 30.35
C PHE A 32 19.44 11.96 28.87
N LEU A 33 18.78 13.01 28.39
CA LEU A 33 18.85 13.46 27.00
C LEU A 33 20.16 14.20 26.67
N GLN A 34 20.80 14.85 27.66
CA GLN A 34 22.13 15.45 27.52
C GLN A 34 23.26 14.41 27.42
N THR A 35 23.01 13.13 27.73
CA THR A 35 24.01 12.05 27.58
C THR A 35 24.07 11.45 26.17
N VAL A 36 23.22 11.90 25.25
CA VAL A 36 23.19 11.46 23.85
C VAL A 36 23.83 12.54 22.97
N SER A 37 24.93 12.22 22.29
CA SER A 37 25.73 13.20 21.55
C SER A 37 25.11 13.73 20.24
N ASP A 38 24.06 13.07 19.71
CA ASP A 38 23.69 13.17 18.28
C ASP A 38 22.23 13.63 18.01
N VAL A 39 21.45 13.96 19.05
CA VAL A 39 20.06 14.45 18.93
C VAL A 39 19.91 15.74 19.72
N VAL A 40 19.26 16.74 19.13
CA VAL A 40 18.87 17.96 19.85
C VAL A 40 17.39 17.83 20.21
N THR A 41 17.03 18.08 21.46
CA THR A 41 15.62 18.01 21.92
C THR A 41 15.20 19.40 22.37
N LEU A 42 14.03 19.85 21.92
CA LEU A 42 13.44 21.12 22.37
C LEU A 42 12.16 20.82 23.15
N PRO A 43 12.18 20.85 24.49
CA PRO A 43 10.96 20.64 25.27
C PRO A 43 10.00 21.83 25.10
N VAL A 44 8.72 21.54 24.91
CA VAL A 44 7.66 22.55 24.78
C VAL A 44 6.66 22.37 25.90
N PHE A 45 6.44 23.45 26.65
CA PHE A 45 5.57 23.48 27.82
C PHE A 45 4.36 24.36 27.51
N PRO A 46 3.27 23.78 26.97
CA PRO A 46 2.01 24.51 26.88
C PRO A 46 1.49 24.84 28.29
N PRO A 47 0.71 25.91 28.47
CA PRO A 47 0.16 26.29 29.77
C PRO A 47 -0.65 25.15 30.40
N SER A 48 -0.43 24.89 31.69
CA SER A 48 -0.98 23.73 32.41
C SER A 48 -2.51 23.66 32.37
N GLY A 49 -3.03 22.42 32.22
CA GLY A 49 -4.46 22.09 32.28
C GLY A 49 -5.24 22.10 30.94
N ARG A 50 -4.57 22.25 29.79
CA ARG A 50 -5.24 22.62 28.51
C ARG A 50 -5.24 21.59 27.36
N ASP A 51 -4.73 20.37 27.55
CA ASP A 51 -4.80 19.29 26.53
C ASP A 51 -5.95 18.29 26.77
N ARG A 52 -6.89 18.63 27.66
CA ARG A 52 -8.01 17.76 28.03
C ARG A 52 -8.89 17.38 26.84
N PHE A 53 -8.99 18.22 25.82
CA PHE A 53 -9.79 17.92 24.62
C PHE A 53 -9.27 16.69 23.87
N ALA A 54 -7.94 16.52 23.76
CA ALA A 54 -7.36 15.39 23.05
C ALA A 54 -7.75 14.08 23.75
N ASP A 55 -7.53 13.99 25.07
CA ASP A 55 -7.70 12.75 25.83
C ASP A 55 -9.15 12.48 26.27
N GLN A 56 -9.96 13.52 26.50
CA GLN A 56 -11.35 13.35 26.97
C GLN A 56 -12.37 13.36 25.82
N VAL A 57 -12.03 13.87 24.63
CA VAL A 57 -12.95 13.96 23.49
C VAL A 57 -12.45 13.21 22.27
N ILE A 58 -11.26 13.54 21.76
CA ILE A 58 -10.78 12.94 20.51
C ILE A 58 -10.49 11.46 20.72
N PHE A 59 -9.69 11.11 21.73
CA PHE A 59 -9.24 9.75 21.97
C PHE A 59 -10.40 8.77 22.24
N PRO A 60 -11.36 9.03 23.16
CA PRO A 60 -12.44 8.09 23.43
C PRO A 60 -13.35 7.90 22.21
N LEU A 61 -13.66 9.00 21.51
CA LEU A 61 -14.50 8.92 20.32
C LEU A 61 -13.83 8.16 19.17
N PHE A 62 -12.53 8.36 18.98
CA PHE A 62 -11.75 7.63 17.98
C PHE A 62 -11.75 6.11 18.27
N HIS A 63 -11.84 5.73 19.54
CA HIS A 63 -12.03 4.37 20.01
C HIS A 63 -13.50 3.93 20.12
N TYR A 64 -14.43 4.66 19.48
CA TYR A 64 -15.86 4.35 19.41
C TYR A 64 -16.61 4.45 20.74
N THR A 65 -16.06 5.20 21.70
CA THR A 65 -16.75 5.57 22.93
C THR A 65 -17.32 6.97 22.77
N PRO A 66 -18.62 7.11 22.42
CA PRO A 66 -19.24 8.42 22.29
C PRO A 66 -19.31 9.12 23.67
N PRO A 67 -19.22 10.45 23.70
CA PRO A 67 -19.32 11.22 24.93
C PRO A 67 -20.68 11.02 25.59
N SER A 68 -20.70 10.93 26.92
CA SER A 68 -21.93 10.79 27.70
C SER A 68 -22.62 12.15 27.92
N VAL A 69 -23.82 12.15 28.51
CA VAL A 69 -24.52 13.39 28.89
C VAL A 69 -23.74 14.16 29.97
N GLU A 70 -23.01 13.44 30.84
CA GLU A 70 -22.23 14.00 31.95
C GLU A 70 -20.86 14.51 31.49
N THR A 71 -20.25 13.83 30.52
CA THR A 71 -18.94 14.15 29.91
C THR A 71 -19.04 14.89 28.57
N GLY A 72 -20.19 15.49 28.30
CA GLY A 72 -20.56 16.00 26.97
C GLY A 72 -19.56 16.97 26.34
N ILE A 73 -19.56 17.01 25.00
CA ILE A 73 -18.62 17.81 24.18
C ILE A 73 -18.69 19.33 24.46
N GLY A 74 -19.74 19.80 25.13
CA GLY A 74 -19.89 21.20 25.55
C GLY A 74 -18.99 21.62 26.72
N LEU A 75 -18.38 20.68 27.45
CA LEU A 75 -17.52 20.94 28.61
C LEU A 75 -16.01 20.89 28.28
N SER A 76 -15.65 20.58 27.04
CA SER A 76 -14.26 20.32 26.63
C SER A 76 -13.48 21.59 26.24
N ASP A 77 -12.20 21.67 26.61
CA ASP A 77 -11.31 22.83 26.41
C ASP A 77 -10.75 22.92 24.97
N TRP A 78 -11.60 23.29 24.01
CA TRP A 78 -11.19 23.47 22.60
C TRP A 78 -10.16 24.61 22.42
N ASP A 79 -10.29 25.68 23.19
CA ASP A 79 -9.36 26.80 23.12
C ASP A 79 -7.99 26.43 23.68
N GLY A 80 -7.94 25.58 24.71
CA GLY A 80 -6.73 24.93 25.18
C GLY A 80 -6.04 24.09 24.12
N TYR A 81 -6.79 23.23 23.43
CA TYR A 81 -6.26 22.41 22.34
C TYR A 81 -5.64 23.22 21.20
N LYS A 82 -6.31 24.32 20.81
CA LYS A 82 -5.74 25.29 19.84
C LYS A 82 -4.45 25.92 20.36
N LEU A 83 -4.44 26.38 21.61
CA LEU A 83 -3.26 27.00 22.21
C LEU A 83 -2.07 26.04 22.29
N VAL A 84 -2.31 24.76 22.59
CA VAL A 84 -1.26 23.72 22.54
C VAL A 84 -0.66 23.66 21.13
N ASN A 85 -1.49 23.53 20.10
CA ASN A 85 -1.05 23.48 18.70
C ASN A 85 -0.31 24.77 18.27
N GLU A 86 -0.74 25.95 18.72
CA GLU A 86 -0.06 27.22 18.48
C GLU A 86 1.30 27.31 19.18
N THR A 87 1.41 26.78 20.40
CA THR A 87 2.67 26.73 21.14
C THR A 87 3.69 25.84 20.42
N TYR A 88 3.25 24.69 19.91
CA TYR A 88 4.09 23.83 19.07
C TYR A 88 4.45 24.47 17.73
N ARG A 89 3.52 25.19 17.10
CA ARG A 89 3.81 25.97 15.88
C ARG A 89 4.95 26.94 16.13
N ASP A 90 4.87 27.74 17.20
CA ASP A 90 5.88 28.76 17.49
C ASP A 90 7.24 28.13 17.79
N ALA A 91 7.27 27.01 18.52
CA ALA A 91 8.49 26.27 18.78
C ALA A 91 9.13 25.72 17.50
N VAL A 92 8.34 25.11 16.59
CA VAL A 92 8.84 24.60 15.30
C VAL A 92 9.35 25.73 14.42
N LEU A 93 8.64 26.86 14.33
CA LEU A 93 9.04 27.98 13.47
C LEU A 93 10.32 28.69 13.92
N GLN A 94 10.67 28.62 15.21
CA GLN A 94 11.91 29.20 15.74
C GLN A 94 13.18 28.50 15.23
N ILE A 95 13.06 27.22 14.90
CA ILE A 95 14.18 26.33 14.56
C ILE A 95 14.15 25.88 13.11
N TYR A 96 12.98 25.92 12.47
CA TYR A 96 12.77 25.45 11.11
C TYR A 96 13.67 26.19 10.10
N SER A 97 14.37 25.42 9.28
CA SER A 97 15.07 25.91 8.09
C SER A 97 14.38 25.42 6.82
N ARG A 98 14.41 26.24 5.77
CA ARG A 98 13.80 25.89 4.49
C ARG A 98 14.36 24.57 3.95
N GLY A 99 13.48 23.67 3.52
CA GLY A 99 13.83 22.33 3.04
C GLY A 99 13.92 21.26 4.13
N ASP A 100 13.70 21.61 5.40
CA ASP A 100 13.56 20.60 6.44
C ASP A 100 12.22 19.87 6.33
N LEU A 101 12.25 18.56 6.59
CA LEU A 101 11.04 17.73 6.72
C LEU A 101 10.50 17.80 8.14
N VAL A 102 9.19 18.02 8.30
CA VAL A 102 8.48 18.01 9.57
C VAL A 102 7.55 16.80 9.63
N LEU A 103 7.77 15.92 10.60
CA LEU A 103 6.91 14.78 10.90
C LEU A 103 6.13 15.05 12.19
N ILE A 104 4.82 15.21 12.05
CA ILE A 104 3.88 15.46 13.14
C ILE A 104 3.18 14.15 13.49
N ASN A 105 3.11 13.84 14.78
CA ASN A 105 2.56 12.59 15.29
C ASN A 105 1.30 12.82 16.10
N ASP A 106 0.28 12.07 15.71
CA ASP A 106 -0.92 11.73 16.44
C ASP A 106 -1.97 12.84 16.66
N TYR A 107 -3.11 12.40 17.19
CA TYR A 107 -4.33 13.18 17.40
C TYR A 107 -4.20 14.46 18.25
N PRO A 108 -3.24 14.64 19.17
CA PRO A 108 -3.10 15.91 19.91
C PRO A 108 -2.69 17.09 19.02
N LEU A 109 -2.06 16.83 17.86
CA LEU A 109 -1.46 17.85 17.00
C LEU A 109 -2.15 17.99 15.64
N MET A 110 -3.44 17.66 15.54
CA MET A 110 -4.17 17.68 14.27
C MET A 110 -4.29 19.07 13.63
N LEU A 111 -4.15 20.16 14.39
CA LEU A 111 -4.21 21.53 13.86
C LEU A 111 -2.85 22.08 13.44
N LEU A 112 -1.77 21.47 13.93
CA LEU A 112 -0.40 21.92 13.70
C LEU A 112 -0.02 22.01 12.21
N PRO A 113 -0.39 21.07 11.31
CA PRO A 113 0.00 21.17 9.91
C PRO A 113 -0.51 22.47 9.27
N LYS A 114 -1.78 22.81 9.48
CA LYS A 114 -2.39 24.04 8.98
C LYS A 114 -1.77 25.29 9.59
N ALA A 115 -1.51 25.25 10.90
CA ALA A 115 -0.88 26.36 11.62
C ALA A 115 0.52 26.68 11.09
N LEU A 116 1.31 25.65 10.74
CA LEU A 116 2.64 25.80 10.15
C LEU A 116 2.55 26.29 8.70
N ARG A 117 1.69 25.69 7.88
CA ARG A 117 1.56 26.02 6.45
C ARG A 117 1.08 27.45 6.21
N LYS A 118 0.31 28.01 7.15
CA LYS A 118 -0.08 29.43 7.13
C LYS A 118 1.12 30.39 7.19
N GLU A 119 2.13 30.06 7.98
CA GLU A 119 3.34 30.89 8.16
C GLU A 119 4.45 30.53 7.16
N ARG A 120 4.46 29.27 6.69
CA ARG A 120 5.43 28.72 5.73
C ARG A 120 4.69 27.86 4.69
N PRO A 121 4.22 28.45 3.57
CA PRO A 121 3.51 27.70 2.55
C PRO A 121 4.33 26.55 1.93
N ASP A 122 5.65 26.70 1.86
CA ASP A 122 6.61 25.74 1.28
C ASP A 122 7.05 24.63 2.24
N ILE A 123 6.47 24.53 3.44
CA ILE A 123 6.86 23.53 4.44
C ILE A 123 6.42 22.10 4.08
N SER A 124 7.35 21.16 4.22
CA SER A 124 7.18 19.74 3.91
C SER A 124 6.76 18.98 5.17
N ILE A 125 5.49 18.58 5.22
CA ILE A 125 4.83 18.00 6.39
C ILE A 125 4.34 16.58 6.10
N GLY A 126 4.79 15.63 6.92
CA GLY A 126 4.14 14.34 7.11
C GLY A 126 3.33 14.35 8.40
N PHE A 127 2.10 13.86 8.37
CA PHE A 127 1.27 13.66 9.55
C PHE A 127 0.94 12.18 9.71
N TYR A 128 1.20 11.59 10.86
CA TYR A 128 0.92 10.17 11.10
C TYR A 128 0.01 10.00 12.31
N ILE A 129 -1.11 9.27 12.15
CA ILE A 129 -2.06 8.99 13.23
C ILE A 129 -1.76 7.61 13.83
N HIS A 130 -1.46 7.57 15.13
CA HIS A 130 -1.11 6.34 15.86
C HIS A 130 -2.32 5.68 16.54
N CYS A 131 -3.39 6.45 16.77
CA CYS A 131 -4.64 5.97 17.33
C CYS A 131 -5.67 5.55 16.25
N VAL A 132 -6.79 4.96 16.69
CA VAL A 132 -7.80 4.41 15.77
C VAL A 132 -8.46 5.57 15.02
N PHE A 133 -8.61 5.47 13.70
CA PHE A 133 -9.42 6.46 12.98
C PHE A 133 -10.86 5.95 12.81
N PRO A 134 -11.87 6.64 13.36
CA PRO A 134 -13.23 6.13 13.38
C PRO A 134 -13.91 6.29 12.02
N SER A 135 -14.97 5.52 11.79
CA SER A 135 -15.81 5.66 10.60
C SER A 135 -16.44 7.05 10.54
N SER A 136 -16.82 7.48 9.33
CA SER A 136 -17.40 8.81 9.12
C SER A 136 -18.64 9.09 9.97
N GLU A 137 -19.44 8.08 10.34
CA GLU A 137 -20.62 8.30 11.18
C GLU A 137 -20.25 8.63 12.63
N VAL A 138 -19.24 7.97 13.18
CA VAL A 138 -18.74 8.25 14.53
C VAL A 138 -17.95 9.55 14.56
N TYR A 139 -17.12 9.80 13.55
CA TYR A 139 -16.36 11.06 13.44
C TYR A 139 -17.26 12.31 13.42
N ARG A 140 -18.46 12.21 12.85
CA ARG A 140 -19.43 13.31 12.77
C ARG A 140 -19.98 13.76 14.13
N ILE A 141 -19.80 12.96 15.19
CA ILE A 141 -20.15 13.34 16.55
C ILE A 141 -19.31 14.54 17.02
N LEU A 142 -18.07 14.71 16.52
CA LEU A 142 -17.23 15.87 16.83
C LEU A 142 -17.87 17.17 16.27
N PRO A 143 -18.10 18.19 17.11
CA PRO A 143 -18.51 19.51 16.65
C PRO A 143 -17.40 20.17 15.83
N GLN A 144 -16.14 20.02 16.25
CA GLN A 144 -14.94 20.60 15.62
C GLN A 144 -14.37 19.75 14.47
N ARG A 145 -15.12 18.76 13.99
CA ARG A 145 -14.74 17.81 12.92
C ARG A 145 -14.15 18.47 11.67
N GLU A 146 -14.71 19.61 11.25
CA GLU A 146 -14.23 20.30 10.04
C GLU A 146 -12.86 20.91 10.27
N GLU A 147 -12.66 21.58 11.41
CA GLU A 147 -11.41 22.25 11.75
C GLU A 147 -10.26 21.23 11.89
N LEU A 148 -10.53 20.09 12.54
CA LEU A 148 -9.58 18.99 12.68
C LEU A 148 -9.20 18.36 11.33
N LEU A 149 -10.17 18.06 10.45
CA LEU A 149 -9.88 17.51 9.12
C LEU A 149 -9.07 18.49 8.28
N ARG A 150 -9.45 19.77 8.26
CA ARG A 150 -8.71 20.81 7.53
C ARG A 150 -7.30 21.01 8.09
N GLY A 151 -7.15 20.86 9.40
CA GLY A 151 -5.86 20.81 10.09
C GLY A 151 -4.94 19.77 9.47
N VAL A 152 -5.38 18.50 9.48
CA VAL A 152 -4.59 17.36 9.00
C VAL A 152 -4.38 17.39 7.49
N LEU A 153 -5.37 17.81 6.71
CA LEU A 153 -5.27 17.93 5.24
C LEU A 153 -4.24 18.96 4.78
N SER A 154 -3.81 19.85 5.66
CA SER A 154 -2.70 20.77 5.40
C SER A 154 -1.32 20.11 5.50
N SER A 155 -1.24 18.78 5.35
CA SER A 155 0.00 18.00 5.24
C SER A 155 0.30 17.67 3.77
N ASN A 156 1.52 17.22 3.45
CA ASN A 156 1.82 16.63 2.13
C ASN A 156 1.38 15.17 2.08
N VAL A 157 1.65 14.44 3.17
CA VAL A 157 1.26 13.03 3.32
C VAL A 157 0.64 12.78 4.69
N ILE A 158 -0.41 11.97 4.71
CA ILE A 158 -1.09 11.50 5.90
C ILE A 158 -0.93 9.98 5.97
N GLY A 159 -0.34 9.49 7.06
CA GLY A 159 -0.09 8.08 7.31
C GLY A 159 -1.04 7.49 8.36
N PHE A 160 -1.46 6.26 8.12
CA PHE A 160 -2.23 5.43 9.05
C PHE A 160 -1.61 4.05 9.16
N HIS A 161 -1.96 3.31 10.22
CA HIS A 161 -1.53 1.92 10.38
C HIS A 161 -2.04 1.00 9.26
N ASN A 162 -3.23 1.26 8.72
CA ASN A 162 -3.91 0.28 7.90
C ASN A 162 -4.92 0.89 6.91
N PHE A 163 -5.31 0.11 5.90
CA PHE A 163 -6.15 0.60 4.79
C PHE A 163 -7.59 0.94 5.22
N GLN A 164 -8.10 0.33 6.30
CA GLN A 164 -9.43 0.67 6.80
C GLN A 164 -9.47 2.11 7.32
N TYR A 165 -8.44 2.53 8.06
CA TYR A 165 -8.33 3.90 8.57
C TYR A 165 -8.15 4.92 7.44
N VAL A 166 -7.36 4.58 6.41
CA VAL A 166 -7.27 5.40 5.17
C VAL A 166 -8.66 5.60 4.57
N ARG A 167 -9.44 4.53 4.39
CA ARG A 167 -10.80 4.61 3.84
C ARG A 167 -11.73 5.42 4.72
N HIS A 168 -11.65 5.26 6.04
CA HIS A 168 -12.46 6.02 6.99
C HIS A 168 -12.14 7.52 6.92
N PHE A 169 -10.86 7.88 6.87
CA PHE A 169 -10.42 9.26 6.72
C PHE A 169 -10.88 9.89 5.41
N LEU A 170 -10.64 9.22 4.28
CA LEU A 170 -11.08 9.70 2.96
C LEU A 170 -12.61 9.87 2.90
N THR A 171 -13.37 8.94 3.48
CA THR A 171 -14.83 9.03 3.55
C THR A 171 -15.27 10.21 4.43
N ALA A 172 -14.65 10.41 5.59
CA ALA A 172 -14.94 11.52 6.48
C ALA A 172 -14.65 12.87 5.78
N ALA A 173 -13.48 13.01 5.15
CA ALA A 173 -13.12 14.20 4.39
C ALA A 173 -14.07 14.48 3.22
N THR A 174 -14.41 13.46 2.43
CA THR A 174 -15.36 13.60 1.32
C THR A 174 -16.74 14.05 1.81
N ARG A 175 -17.29 13.40 2.84
CA ARG A 175 -18.66 13.65 3.31
C ARG A 175 -18.82 14.96 4.08
N ILE A 176 -17.79 15.34 4.84
CA ILE A 176 -17.85 16.50 5.75
C ILE A 176 -17.37 17.76 5.04
N LEU A 177 -16.27 17.69 4.29
CA LEU A 177 -15.66 18.85 3.63
C LEU A 177 -16.05 18.97 2.15
N GLY A 178 -16.63 17.93 1.55
CA GLY A 178 -16.96 17.91 0.13
C GLY A 178 -15.73 17.74 -0.78
N CYS A 179 -14.60 17.27 -0.25
CA CYS A 179 -13.37 17.10 -1.01
C CYS A 179 -13.47 15.94 -2.02
N GLU A 180 -12.83 16.09 -3.18
CA GLU A 180 -12.69 15.01 -4.15
C GLU A 180 -11.52 14.10 -3.77
N CYS A 181 -11.83 12.82 -3.52
CA CYS A 181 -10.83 11.80 -3.18
C CYS A 181 -10.52 10.92 -4.39
N THR A 182 -9.25 10.55 -4.53
CA THR A 182 -8.76 9.53 -5.46
C THR A 182 -8.21 8.33 -4.69
N ALA A 183 -7.70 7.32 -5.41
CA ALA A 183 -7.01 6.19 -4.80
C ALA A 183 -5.72 6.60 -4.06
N ASN A 184 -5.13 7.76 -4.39
CA ASN A 184 -3.86 8.22 -3.84
C ASN A 184 -4.02 9.24 -2.70
N GLY A 185 -5.22 9.76 -2.45
CA GLY A 185 -5.47 10.77 -1.43
C GLY A 185 -6.56 11.76 -1.82
N ILE A 186 -6.39 13.03 -1.45
CA ILE A 186 -7.33 14.12 -1.74
C ILE A 186 -6.69 15.08 -2.75
N GLU A 187 -7.35 15.37 -3.87
CA GLU A 187 -6.81 16.31 -4.87
C GLU A 187 -7.09 17.77 -4.49
N ALA A 188 -6.13 18.66 -4.78
CA ALA A 188 -6.29 20.11 -4.81
C ALA A 188 -7.03 20.70 -3.58
N CYS A 189 -6.61 20.30 -2.38
CA CYS A 189 -7.23 20.78 -1.14
C CYS A 189 -6.85 22.25 -0.91
N GLU A 190 -7.84 23.16 -0.84
CA GLU A 190 -7.59 24.58 -0.57
C GLU A 190 -6.79 24.80 0.72
N ASP A 191 -7.07 24.01 1.77
CA ASP A 191 -6.33 24.07 3.03
C ASP A 191 -4.87 23.59 2.91
N ALA A 192 -4.55 22.76 1.92
CA ALA A 192 -3.17 22.38 1.60
C ALA A 192 -2.42 23.44 0.76
N GLY A 193 -3.05 24.60 0.50
CA GLY A 193 -2.53 25.60 -0.42
C GLY A 193 -2.88 25.28 -1.89
N GLY A 194 -3.93 24.49 -2.11
CA GLY A 194 -4.39 24.07 -3.44
C GLY A 194 -3.69 22.83 -3.99
N THR A 195 -2.83 22.17 -3.21
CA THR A 195 -2.15 20.92 -3.61
C THR A 195 -2.91 19.68 -3.18
N SER A 196 -2.59 18.56 -3.80
CA SER A 196 -3.04 17.25 -3.37
C SER A 196 -2.40 16.86 -2.04
N THR A 197 -3.15 16.10 -1.23
CA THR A 197 -2.66 15.50 0.02
C THR A 197 -2.69 14.00 -0.13
N LYS A 198 -1.52 13.36 -0.07
CA LYS A 198 -1.39 11.91 -0.18
C LYS A 198 -1.89 11.24 1.09
N VAL A 199 -2.66 10.14 0.98
CA VAL A 199 -3.16 9.40 2.15
C VAL A 199 -2.82 7.92 2.00
N ILE A 200 -2.02 7.39 2.93
CA ILE A 200 -1.43 6.05 2.81
C ILE A 200 -1.52 5.24 4.10
N ALA A 201 -1.51 3.92 3.94
CA ALA A 201 -1.33 2.98 5.03
C ALA A 201 0.13 2.54 5.08
N VAL A 202 0.80 2.80 6.21
CA VAL A 202 2.18 2.36 6.48
C VAL A 202 2.19 1.75 7.88
N PRO A 203 2.03 0.42 8.03
CA PRO A 203 1.90 -0.21 9.33
C PRO A 203 3.15 0.00 10.18
N LEU A 204 2.97 0.47 11.41
CA LEU A 204 4.04 0.59 12.39
C LEU A 204 4.49 -0.80 12.84
N GLY A 205 5.77 -1.09 12.67
CA GLY A 205 6.42 -2.30 13.17
C GLY A 205 6.94 -2.14 14.60
N ILE A 206 7.40 -3.24 15.20
CA ILE A 206 8.03 -3.22 16.53
C ILE A 206 9.55 -3.05 16.46
N HIS A 207 10.15 -2.53 17.54
CA HIS A 207 11.61 -2.38 17.67
C HIS A 207 12.18 -3.45 18.59
N LEU A 208 12.81 -4.44 17.97
CA LEU A 208 13.12 -5.73 18.56
C LEU A 208 14.46 -5.80 19.32
N GLU A 209 15.44 -4.96 18.95
CA GLU A 209 16.81 -5.00 19.47
C GLU A 209 16.91 -4.97 21.03
N PRO A 210 16.10 -4.18 21.77
CA PRO A 210 16.15 -4.18 23.23
C PRO A 210 15.64 -5.49 23.83
N TYR A 211 14.65 -6.12 23.19
CA TYR A 211 14.03 -7.36 23.66
C TYR A 211 14.97 -8.55 23.48
N THR A 212 15.76 -8.56 22.40
CA THR A 212 16.80 -9.58 22.18
C THR A 212 17.79 -9.63 23.34
N LYS A 213 18.15 -8.49 23.94
CA LYS A 213 19.07 -8.45 25.10
C LYS A 213 18.42 -9.02 26.35
N ILE A 214 17.17 -8.67 26.61
CA ILE A 214 16.41 -9.15 27.78
C ILE A 214 16.20 -10.66 27.65
N PHE A 215 15.69 -11.12 26.50
CA PHE A 215 15.47 -12.53 26.18
C PHE A 215 16.73 -13.38 26.41
N ASN A 216 17.90 -12.90 25.95
CA ASN A 216 19.16 -13.63 26.08
C ASN A 216 19.82 -13.51 27.47
N SER A 217 19.26 -12.73 28.39
CA SER A 217 19.83 -12.53 29.72
C SER A 217 19.74 -13.79 30.58
N GLU A 218 20.74 -14.02 31.44
CA GLU A 218 20.72 -15.16 32.37
C GLU A 218 19.59 -15.06 33.39
N GLU A 219 19.16 -13.84 33.74
CA GLU A 219 18.01 -13.59 34.60
C GLU A 219 16.72 -14.10 33.96
N THR A 220 16.47 -13.77 32.68
CA THR A 220 15.31 -14.27 31.94
C THR A 220 15.35 -15.79 31.79
N LYS A 221 16.50 -16.38 31.45
CA LYS A 221 16.64 -17.84 31.38
C LYS A 221 16.38 -18.53 32.72
N GLN A 222 16.83 -17.94 33.83
CA GLN A 222 16.53 -18.47 35.15
C GLN A 222 15.04 -18.40 35.44
N ARG A 223 14.40 -17.28 35.09
CA ARG A 223 12.96 -17.10 35.29
C ARG A 223 12.13 -18.06 34.46
N ILE A 224 12.52 -18.34 33.22
CA ILE A 224 11.92 -19.37 32.36
C ILE A 224 11.96 -20.74 33.06
N ARG A 225 13.13 -21.15 33.59
CA ARG A 225 13.27 -22.43 34.33
C ARG A 225 12.40 -22.51 35.58
N ASP A 226 12.23 -21.39 36.28
CA ASP A 226 11.38 -21.33 37.47
C ASP A 226 9.91 -21.50 37.08
N LEU A 227 9.45 -20.82 36.02
CA LEU A 227 8.09 -20.94 35.49
C LEU A 227 7.79 -22.35 34.99
N GLU A 228 8.75 -23.01 34.33
CA GLU A 228 8.63 -24.42 33.91
C GLU A 228 8.39 -25.37 35.09
N ARG A 229 9.04 -25.13 36.23
CA ARG A 229 8.82 -25.92 37.45
C ARG A 229 7.48 -25.59 38.09
N THR A 230 7.11 -24.31 38.16
CA THR A 230 5.86 -23.85 38.78
C THR A 230 4.64 -24.37 38.03
N PHE A 231 4.67 -24.34 36.70
CA PHE A 231 3.55 -24.73 35.84
C PHE A 231 3.77 -26.10 35.16
N ALA A 232 4.58 -26.97 35.77
CA ALA A 232 4.86 -28.29 35.23
C ALA A 232 3.57 -29.08 34.98
N GLY A 233 3.39 -29.55 33.73
CA GLY A 233 2.20 -30.30 33.31
C GLY A 233 0.93 -29.46 33.15
N LYS A 234 1.03 -28.13 33.15
CA LYS A 234 -0.09 -27.21 32.91
C LYS A 234 0.08 -26.50 31.56
N THR A 235 -1.05 -26.27 30.89
CA THR A 235 -1.13 -25.37 29.74
C THR A 235 -1.27 -23.94 30.24
N ILE A 236 -0.40 -23.05 29.78
CA ILE A 236 -0.35 -21.65 30.19
C ILE A 236 -1.02 -20.78 29.13
N LEU A 237 -2.10 -20.09 29.52
CA LEU A 237 -2.70 -19.00 28.77
C LEU A 237 -2.24 -17.68 29.41
N MET A 238 -1.97 -16.67 28.60
CA MET A 238 -1.48 -15.38 29.07
C MET A 238 -2.17 -14.22 28.36
N ALA A 239 -2.37 -13.13 29.08
CA ALA A 239 -2.71 -11.83 28.53
C ALA A 239 -1.98 -10.72 29.29
N VAL A 240 -1.63 -9.63 28.61
CA VAL A 240 -0.96 -8.46 29.18
C VAL A 240 -1.70 -7.24 28.69
N ASP A 241 -2.32 -6.50 29.60
CA ASP A 241 -3.19 -5.38 29.25
C ASP A 241 -3.03 -4.21 30.23
N ARG A 242 -3.59 -3.06 29.85
CA ARG A 242 -3.88 -1.96 30.77
C ARG A 242 -5.23 -2.16 31.43
N LEU A 243 -5.45 -1.52 32.57
CA LEU A 243 -6.75 -1.56 33.24
C LEU A 243 -7.73 -0.56 32.62
N GLU A 244 -8.11 -0.81 31.36
CA GLU A 244 -9.01 0.03 30.58
C GLU A 244 -10.11 -0.85 29.96
N GLU A 245 -11.34 -0.33 29.85
CA GLU A 245 -12.49 -1.11 29.36
C GLU A 245 -12.25 -1.66 27.94
N LYS A 246 -11.60 -0.87 27.09
CA LYS A 246 -11.29 -1.21 25.71
C LYS A 246 -10.37 -2.43 25.57
N GLU A 247 -9.61 -2.81 26.61
CA GLU A 247 -8.72 -3.98 26.58
C GLU A 247 -9.48 -5.31 26.72
N GLY A 248 -10.79 -5.25 27.00
CA GLY A 248 -11.65 -6.42 26.97
C GLY A 248 -11.33 -7.48 28.02
N ILE A 249 -10.67 -7.13 29.14
CA ILE A 249 -10.34 -8.08 30.22
C ILE A 249 -11.58 -8.86 30.72
N PRO A 250 -12.75 -8.22 30.98
CA PRO A 250 -13.97 -8.98 31.33
C PRO A 250 -14.36 -10.02 30.27
N HIS A 251 -14.21 -9.69 28.99
CA HIS A 251 -14.56 -10.58 27.87
C HIS A 251 -13.64 -11.82 27.82
N LYS A 252 -12.34 -11.63 28.07
CA LYS A 252 -11.36 -12.73 28.23
C LYS A 252 -11.78 -13.67 29.36
N ILE A 253 -12.15 -13.12 30.52
CA ILE A 253 -12.58 -13.91 31.69
C ILE A 253 -13.87 -14.67 31.38
N MET A 254 -14.84 -14.05 30.72
CA MET A 254 -16.08 -14.71 30.31
C MET A 254 -15.84 -15.86 29.34
N ALA A 255 -14.99 -15.65 28.32
CA ALA A 255 -14.64 -16.68 27.35
C ALA A 255 -13.92 -17.85 28.02
N PHE A 256 -12.95 -17.56 28.90
CA PHE A 256 -12.23 -18.58 29.66
C PHE A 256 -13.15 -19.37 30.60
N HIS A 257 -14.03 -18.68 31.33
CA HIS A 257 -15.05 -19.32 32.17
C HIS A 257 -15.93 -20.26 31.33
N LYS A 258 -16.41 -19.79 30.17
CA LYS A 258 -17.27 -20.59 29.28
C LYS A 258 -16.53 -21.78 28.67
N PHE A 259 -15.25 -21.64 28.35
CA PHE A 259 -14.38 -22.73 27.93
C PHE A 259 -14.31 -23.83 29.00
N LEU A 260 -14.08 -23.46 30.27
CA LEU A 260 -14.05 -24.42 31.39
C LEU A 260 -15.41 -25.09 31.65
N GLN A 261 -16.52 -24.38 31.43
CA GLN A 261 -17.86 -24.99 31.49
C GLN A 261 -18.06 -26.06 30.41
N LYS A 262 -17.61 -25.78 29.18
CA LYS A 262 -17.73 -26.70 28.03
C LYS A 262 -16.80 -27.90 28.16
N SER A 263 -15.60 -27.68 28.69
CA SER A 263 -14.56 -28.70 28.79
C SER A 263 -13.98 -28.80 30.21
N PRO A 264 -14.75 -29.33 31.19
CA PRO A 264 -14.35 -29.36 32.61
C PRO A 264 -13.06 -30.14 32.89
N SER A 265 -12.68 -31.08 32.02
CA SER A 265 -11.42 -31.83 32.12
C SER A 265 -10.17 -30.95 32.06
N TRP A 266 -10.29 -29.74 31.50
CA TRP A 266 -9.21 -28.77 31.43
C TRP A 266 -9.03 -27.95 32.71
N ALA A 267 -10.01 -27.88 33.61
CA ALA A 267 -9.98 -27.01 34.80
C ALA A 267 -8.72 -27.21 35.67
N GLU A 268 -8.29 -28.45 35.86
CA GLU A 268 -7.07 -28.77 36.62
C GLU A 268 -5.78 -28.79 35.75
N ARG A 269 -5.87 -28.56 34.45
CA ARG A 269 -4.75 -28.66 33.50
C ARG A 269 -4.35 -27.32 32.90
N VAL A 270 -5.20 -26.30 32.98
CA VAL A 270 -4.91 -24.97 32.46
C VAL A 270 -4.66 -23.97 33.59
N VAL A 271 -3.86 -22.96 33.28
CA VAL A 271 -3.72 -21.72 34.05
C VAL A 271 -3.83 -20.56 33.07
N PHE A 272 -4.71 -19.61 33.37
CA PHE A 272 -4.77 -18.33 32.69
C PHE A 272 -4.19 -17.24 33.59
N VAL A 273 -3.10 -16.61 33.14
CA VAL A 273 -2.44 -15.49 33.83
C VAL A 273 -2.74 -14.18 33.10
N GLN A 274 -3.53 -13.33 33.74
CA GLN A 274 -3.82 -11.97 33.30
C GLN A 274 -2.90 -11.00 34.05
N LEU A 275 -1.95 -10.39 33.33
CA LEU A 275 -1.06 -9.36 33.88
C LEU A 275 -1.62 -7.97 33.57
N VAL A 276 -1.61 -7.09 34.57
CA VAL A 276 -1.97 -5.68 34.43
C VAL A 276 -0.99 -4.83 35.22
N ASN A 277 -0.28 -3.91 34.55
CA ASN A 277 0.62 -2.99 35.22
C ASN A 277 -0.16 -1.91 35.98
N GLN A 278 0.30 -1.55 37.18
CA GLN A 278 -0.27 -0.43 37.92
C GLN A 278 0.22 0.86 37.28
N ALA A 279 -0.69 1.60 36.64
CA ALA A 279 -0.35 2.95 36.23
C ALA A 279 -0.06 3.79 37.49
N LYS A 280 0.98 4.63 37.47
CA LYS A 280 1.13 5.64 38.51
C LYS A 280 -0.07 6.57 38.40
N ALA A 281 -0.78 6.77 39.51
CA ALA A 281 -1.88 7.72 39.55
C ALA A 281 -1.37 9.09 39.08
N GLU A 282 -1.90 9.57 37.97
CA GLU A 282 -1.72 10.97 37.56
C GLU A 282 -2.59 11.81 38.50
N ASP A 283 -1.96 12.74 39.22
CA ASP A 283 -2.66 13.61 40.16
C ASP A 283 -3.69 14.46 39.39
N GLY A 284 -5.00 14.24 39.64
CA GLY A 284 -6.05 15.20 39.28
C GLY A 284 -7.18 14.74 38.35
N ASP A 285 -7.30 13.44 38.01
CA ASP A 285 -8.46 12.91 37.26
C ASP A 285 -9.29 11.91 38.10
N ASP A 286 -10.20 12.47 38.91
CA ASP A 286 -11.08 11.70 39.81
C ASP A 286 -12.04 10.75 39.07
N GLU A 287 -12.32 11.01 37.79
CA GLU A 287 -13.27 10.22 36.98
C GLU A 287 -12.59 8.98 36.41
N LYS A 288 -11.44 9.14 35.75
CA LYS A 288 -10.63 8.01 35.28
C LYS A 288 -10.25 7.07 36.42
N ALA A 289 -9.88 7.62 37.58
CA ALA A 289 -9.60 6.84 38.78
C ALA A 289 -10.83 6.08 39.30
N ARG A 290 -12.05 6.59 39.09
CA ARG A 290 -13.29 5.92 39.46
C ARG A 290 -13.61 4.78 38.50
N GLU A 291 -13.50 5.01 37.19
CA GLU A 291 -13.70 3.98 36.16
C GLU A 291 -12.73 2.81 36.34
N GLU A 292 -11.44 3.10 36.57
CA GLU A 292 -10.42 2.09 36.82
C GLU A 292 -10.77 1.24 38.06
N ARG A 293 -11.21 1.88 39.16
CA ARG A 293 -11.64 1.16 40.38
C ARG A 293 -12.87 0.27 40.15
N GLN A 294 -13.83 0.74 39.35
CA GLN A 294 -15.02 -0.05 39.02
C GLN A 294 -14.65 -1.28 38.17
N LEU A 295 -13.83 -1.08 37.15
CA LEU A 295 -13.33 -2.17 36.31
C LEU A 295 -12.50 -3.17 37.13
N LEU A 296 -11.64 -2.67 38.03
CA LEU A 296 -10.86 -3.52 38.94
C LEU A 296 -11.76 -4.40 39.81
N GLN A 297 -12.81 -3.82 40.41
CA GLN A 297 -13.77 -4.54 41.23
C GLN A 297 -14.50 -5.62 40.41
N GLN A 298 -14.91 -5.27 39.19
CA GLN A 298 -15.57 -6.21 38.28
C GLN A 298 -14.64 -7.39 37.93
N VAL A 299 -13.38 -7.11 37.59
CA VAL A 299 -12.39 -8.14 37.23
C VAL A 299 -12.10 -9.06 38.43
N TYR A 300 -11.93 -8.52 39.64
CA TYR A 300 -11.75 -9.33 40.84
C TYR A 300 -12.97 -10.22 41.12
N GLN A 301 -14.18 -9.69 40.97
CA GLN A 301 -15.40 -10.46 41.14
C GLN A 301 -15.47 -11.62 40.14
N MET A 302 -15.32 -11.34 38.85
CA MET A 302 -15.41 -12.36 37.79
C MET A 302 -14.30 -13.42 37.91
N GLY A 303 -13.08 -12.99 38.26
CA GLY A 303 -11.97 -13.89 38.52
C GLY A 303 -12.20 -14.77 39.74
N GLY A 304 -12.76 -14.21 40.82
CA GLY A 304 -13.15 -14.93 42.02
C GLY A 304 -14.26 -15.95 41.75
N GLU A 305 -15.27 -15.59 40.97
CA GLU A 305 -16.35 -16.49 40.54
C GLU A 305 -15.80 -17.66 39.69
N CYS A 306 -14.90 -17.38 38.74
CA CYS A 306 -14.24 -18.41 37.93
C CYS A 306 -13.44 -19.39 38.80
N ASN A 307 -12.62 -18.86 39.71
CA ASN A 307 -11.83 -19.67 40.64
C ASN A 307 -12.69 -20.44 41.65
N SER A 308 -13.82 -19.88 42.10
CA SER A 308 -14.75 -20.58 42.98
C SER A 308 -15.47 -21.74 42.28
N ALA A 309 -15.71 -21.64 40.97
CA ALA A 309 -16.41 -22.66 40.20
C ALA A 309 -15.49 -23.81 39.77
N PHE A 310 -14.22 -23.53 39.46
CA PHE A 310 -13.30 -24.49 38.83
C PHE A 310 -11.98 -24.70 39.58
N GLY A 311 -11.73 -23.98 40.66
CA GLY A 311 -10.53 -24.12 41.48
C GLY A 311 -10.54 -25.38 42.36
N ALA A 312 -9.35 -25.84 42.69
CA ALA A 312 -9.11 -26.96 43.59
C ALA A 312 -8.06 -26.59 44.66
N ILE A 313 -7.91 -27.42 45.69
CA ILE A 313 -6.88 -27.19 46.71
C ILE A 313 -5.50 -27.25 46.04
N GLY A 314 -4.78 -26.13 46.07
CA GLY A 314 -3.45 -26.00 45.46
C GLY A 314 -3.46 -25.68 43.96
N HIS A 315 -4.62 -25.46 43.34
CA HIS A 315 -4.72 -25.08 41.92
C HIS A 315 -5.84 -24.06 41.68
N LEU A 316 -5.47 -22.90 41.13
CA LEU A 316 -6.43 -21.90 40.66
C LEU A 316 -6.29 -21.78 39.13
N PRO A 317 -7.37 -21.93 38.37
CA PRO A 317 -7.30 -21.82 36.91
C PRO A 317 -7.09 -20.38 36.43
N PHE A 318 -7.45 -19.36 37.22
CA PHE A 318 -7.31 -17.96 36.84
C PHE A 318 -6.47 -17.17 37.84
N HIS A 319 -5.43 -16.49 37.33
CA HIS A 319 -4.55 -15.62 38.08
C HIS A 319 -4.62 -14.20 37.52
N PHE A 320 -5.24 -13.30 38.27
CA PHE A 320 -5.21 -11.86 37.98
C PHE A 320 -4.14 -11.19 38.84
N LEU A 321 -3.17 -10.55 38.19
CA LEU A 321 -2.07 -9.89 38.87
C LEU A 321 -2.02 -8.41 38.46
N TYR A 322 -2.40 -7.53 39.39
CA TYR A 322 -2.37 -6.08 39.23
C TYR A 322 -1.22 -5.49 40.04
N GLN A 323 -0.06 -5.32 39.42
CA GLN A 323 1.19 -4.80 40.03
C GLN A 323 2.18 -4.41 38.93
N ASP A 324 3.27 -3.74 39.27
CA ASP A 324 4.34 -3.44 38.31
C ASP A 324 5.16 -4.69 37.98
N PHE A 325 5.17 -5.09 36.70
CA PHE A 325 6.01 -6.19 36.22
C PHE A 325 7.27 -5.67 35.54
N ASN A 326 8.41 -6.23 35.93
CA ASN A 326 9.62 -6.03 35.15
C ASN A 326 9.50 -6.77 33.80
N ARG A 327 10.30 -6.33 32.82
CA ARG A 327 10.27 -6.95 31.47
C ARG A 327 10.78 -8.39 31.46
N VAL A 328 11.66 -8.77 32.39
CA VAL A 328 12.19 -10.13 32.49
C VAL A 328 11.06 -11.14 32.76
N ASP A 329 10.18 -10.84 33.70
CA ASP A 329 9.04 -11.67 34.09
C ASP A 329 8.04 -11.83 32.94
N VAL A 330 7.68 -10.71 32.29
CA VAL A 330 6.74 -10.72 31.16
C VAL A 330 7.30 -11.52 29.99
N THR A 331 8.57 -11.28 29.62
CA THR A 331 9.23 -12.02 28.53
C THR A 331 9.34 -13.51 28.87
N ALA A 332 9.77 -13.87 30.09
CA ALA A 332 9.87 -15.26 30.50
C ALA A 332 8.52 -16.00 30.43
N LEU A 333 7.43 -15.32 30.81
CA LEU A 333 6.08 -15.89 30.72
C LEU A 333 5.60 -15.99 29.27
N MET A 334 5.85 -14.98 28.42
CA MET A 334 5.56 -15.05 26.99
C MET A 334 6.25 -16.25 26.32
N VAL A 335 7.52 -16.53 26.65
CA VAL A 335 8.27 -17.68 26.13
C VAL A 335 7.63 -19.02 26.52
N LYS A 336 7.02 -19.13 27.70
CA LYS A 336 6.39 -20.38 28.17
C LYS A 336 4.88 -20.44 27.91
N ALA A 337 4.26 -19.35 27.52
CA ALA A 337 2.83 -19.30 27.25
C ALA A 337 2.49 -20.15 26.03
N HIS A 338 1.53 -21.06 26.19
CA HIS A 338 1.03 -21.90 25.11
C HIS A 338 0.00 -21.13 24.27
N VAL A 339 -0.72 -20.20 24.90
CA VAL A 339 -1.68 -19.32 24.24
C VAL A 339 -1.49 -17.90 24.75
N PHE A 340 -1.42 -16.92 23.85
CA PHE A 340 -1.47 -15.50 24.17
C PHE A 340 -2.76 -14.90 23.65
N MET A 341 -3.51 -14.21 24.51
CA MET A 341 -4.80 -13.61 24.18
C MET A 341 -4.67 -12.09 24.11
N ASP A 342 -4.50 -11.59 22.89
CA ASP A 342 -4.55 -10.16 22.57
C ASP A 342 -5.92 -9.80 22.02
N THR A 343 -6.90 -9.61 22.91
CA THR A 343 -8.29 -9.45 22.49
C THR A 343 -8.95 -8.14 22.96
N PRO A 344 -8.39 -6.97 22.61
CA PRO A 344 -9.03 -5.69 22.89
C PRO A 344 -10.34 -5.55 22.10
N LEU A 345 -11.29 -4.79 22.65
CA LEU A 345 -12.53 -4.40 21.97
C LEU A 345 -12.24 -3.44 20.81
N ARG A 346 -11.18 -2.64 20.92
CA ARG A 346 -10.70 -1.75 19.87
C ARG A 346 -9.26 -1.33 20.16
N ASP A 347 -8.37 -1.55 19.21
CA ASP A 347 -6.97 -1.12 19.33
C ASP A 347 -6.34 -0.85 17.95
N THR A 348 -5.33 0.00 17.87
CA THR A 348 -4.59 0.25 16.62
C THR A 348 -3.53 -0.77 16.32
N LEU A 349 -2.75 -1.13 17.32
CA LEU A 349 -1.61 -2.01 17.19
C LEU A 349 -1.20 -2.51 18.56
N SER A 350 -1.47 -3.79 18.81
CA SER A 350 -0.90 -4.48 19.95
C SER A 350 0.58 -4.76 19.74
N ARG A 351 1.40 -4.04 20.51
CA ARG A 351 2.83 -4.32 20.62
C ARG A 351 3.04 -5.68 21.28
N GLU A 352 2.23 -6.01 22.27
CA GLU A 352 2.29 -7.22 23.07
C GLU A 352 2.06 -8.48 22.21
N ALA A 353 1.16 -8.43 21.23
CA ALA A 353 0.97 -9.51 20.25
C ALA A 353 2.23 -9.76 19.40
N HIS A 354 2.89 -8.69 18.93
CA HIS A 354 4.12 -8.83 18.16
C HIS A 354 5.30 -9.26 19.05
N GLU A 355 5.36 -8.80 20.31
CA GLU A 355 6.34 -9.24 21.32
C GLU A 355 6.17 -10.74 21.60
N PHE A 356 4.93 -11.24 21.74
CA PHE A 356 4.67 -12.67 21.93
C PHE A 356 5.19 -13.51 20.77
N VAL A 357 4.82 -13.15 19.53
CA VAL A 357 5.27 -13.84 18.32
C VAL A 357 6.80 -13.88 18.23
N TRP A 358 7.46 -12.79 18.61
CA TRP A 358 8.93 -12.72 18.66
C TRP A 358 9.54 -13.66 19.71
N CYS A 359 8.90 -13.80 20.87
CA CYS A 359 9.42 -14.62 21.96
C CYS A 359 9.24 -16.13 21.74
N GLN A 360 8.44 -16.56 20.76
CA GLN A 360 8.21 -17.98 20.48
C GLN A 360 9.38 -18.60 19.73
N GLU A 361 9.75 -19.84 20.08
CA GLU A 361 10.78 -20.64 19.39
C GLU A 361 10.27 -22.07 19.09
N GLU A 362 10.73 -22.68 18.00
CA GLU A 362 10.47 -24.10 17.73
C GLU A 362 11.26 -25.00 18.71
N PRO A 363 10.72 -26.15 19.15
CA PRO A 363 9.41 -26.73 18.80
C PRO A 363 8.25 -26.28 19.71
N ASP A 364 8.50 -25.42 20.70
CA ASP A 364 7.54 -25.09 21.76
C ASP A 364 6.70 -23.83 21.45
N CYS A 365 6.48 -23.51 20.18
CA CYS A 365 5.74 -22.31 19.78
C CYS A 365 4.26 -22.37 20.20
N GLY A 366 3.81 -21.32 20.88
CA GLY A 366 2.43 -21.10 21.27
C GLY A 366 1.55 -20.49 20.18
N VAL A 367 0.27 -20.31 20.49
CA VAL A 367 -0.77 -19.79 19.59
C VAL A 367 -1.20 -18.39 20.01
N LEU A 368 -1.30 -17.47 19.05
CA LEU A 368 -1.86 -16.14 19.26
C LEU A 368 -3.38 -16.18 19.00
N ILE A 369 -4.19 -15.76 19.97
CA ILE A 369 -5.59 -15.43 19.78
C ILE A 369 -5.70 -13.91 19.71
N LEU A 370 -6.26 -13.39 18.62
CA LEU A 370 -6.20 -11.98 18.27
C LEU A 370 -7.60 -11.42 18.01
N SER A 371 -7.94 -10.27 18.60
CA SER A 371 -9.20 -9.58 18.28
C SER A 371 -9.21 -9.11 16.82
N GLU A 372 -10.32 -9.33 16.12
CA GLU A 372 -10.56 -8.76 14.78
C GLU A 372 -10.63 -7.22 14.79
N PHE A 373 -10.78 -6.61 15.97
CA PHE A 373 -10.81 -5.16 16.19
C PHE A 373 -9.45 -4.57 16.60
N SER A 374 -8.40 -5.39 16.71
CA SER A 374 -7.01 -4.93 16.81
C SER A 374 -6.49 -4.62 15.41
N GLY A 375 -5.85 -3.47 15.19
CA GLY A 375 -5.22 -3.20 13.90
C GLY A 375 -4.04 -4.15 13.61
N SER A 376 -3.52 -4.86 14.63
CA SER A 376 -2.59 -5.98 14.41
C SER A 376 -3.22 -7.14 13.66
N ALA A 377 -4.55 -7.28 13.64
CA ALA A 377 -5.23 -8.31 12.86
C ALA A 377 -5.03 -8.14 11.36
N GLN A 378 -4.74 -6.94 10.85
CA GLN A 378 -4.40 -6.81 9.42
C GLN A 378 -3.00 -7.35 9.10
N SER A 379 -2.10 -7.30 10.08
CA SER A 379 -0.71 -7.75 9.97
C SER A 379 -0.53 -9.23 10.31
N LEU A 380 -1.16 -9.70 11.38
CA LEU A 380 -0.91 -11.00 12.02
C LEU A 380 -2.07 -11.99 11.86
N ARG A 381 -3.12 -11.70 11.08
CA ARG A 381 -4.27 -12.63 10.90
C ARG A 381 -3.87 -13.98 10.33
N ALA A 382 -2.85 -14.05 9.48
CA ALA A 382 -2.33 -15.34 8.99
C ALA A 382 -1.57 -16.14 10.07
N ALA A 383 -1.25 -15.50 11.21
CA ALA A 383 -0.44 -16.05 12.30
C ALA A 383 -1.23 -16.23 13.61
N ALA A 384 -2.56 -16.06 13.58
CA ALA A 384 -3.40 -16.02 14.76
C ALA A 384 -4.79 -16.62 14.52
N ILE A 385 -5.42 -17.10 15.59
CA ILE A 385 -6.86 -17.37 15.60
C ILE A 385 -7.57 -16.04 15.86
N CYS A 386 -8.22 -15.49 14.83
CA CYS A 386 -8.97 -14.23 14.98
C CYS A 386 -10.32 -14.47 15.64
N VAL A 387 -10.64 -13.66 16.66
CA VAL A 387 -11.90 -13.73 17.40
C VAL A 387 -12.62 -12.39 17.42
N ASN A 388 -13.95 -12.44 17.50
CA ASN A 388 -14.76 -11.33 17.94
C ASN A 388 -14.91 -11.40 19.47
N PRO A 389 -14.34 -10.46 20.25
CA PRO A 389 -14.39 -10.51 21.71
C PRO A 389 -15.82 -10.47 22.29
N TRP A 390 -16.80 -9.99 21.54
CA TRP A 390 -18.20 -9.94 21.92
C TRP A 390 -18.92 -11.29 21.79
N ASP A 391 -18.39 -12.21 20.97
CA ASP A 391 -18.89 -13.58 20.89
C ASP A 391 -18.15 -14.47 21.88
N THR A 392 -18.65 -14.49 23.12
CA THR A 392 -18.09 -15.32 24.19
C THR A 392 -18.07 -16.82 23.82
N THR A 393 -18.98 -17.28 22.97
CA THR A 393 -19.06 -18.71 22.62
C THR A 393 -17.96 -19.07 21.64
N ALA A 394 -17.84 -18.31 20.55
CA ALA A 394 -16.80 -18.51 19.55
C ALA A 394 -15.40 -18.26 20.15
N PHE A 395 -15.26 -17.28 21.05
CA PHE A 395 -14.00 -17.04 21.74
C PHE A 395 -13.64 -18.21 22.66
N ALA A 396 -14.59 -18.79 23.40
CA ALA A 396 -14.33 -20.01 24.17
C ALA A 396 -13.92 -21.20 23.28
N ASP A 397 -14.52 -21.34 22.10
CA ASP A 397 -14.17 -22.37 21.12
C ASP A 397 -12.75 -22.14 20.54
N ALA A 398 -12.37 -20.89 20.29
CA ALA A 398 -11.02 -20.51 19.87
C ALA A 398 -9.96 -20.80 20.94
N ILE A 399 -10.29 -20.62 22.24
CA ILE A 399 -9.41 -21.03 23.34
C ILE A 399 -9.20 -22.55 23.31
N GLN A 400 -10.27 -23.32 23.13
CA GLN A 400 -10.16 -24.77 23.02
C GLN A 400 -9.31 -25.20 21.82
N GLU A 401 -9.57 -24.62 20.65
CA GLU A 401 -8.81 -24.87 19.43
C GLU A 401 -7.32 -24.57 19.62
N ALA A 402 -6.98 -23.42 20.22
CA ALA A 402 -5.59 -23.02 20.45
C ALA A 402 -4.82 -24.02 21.35
N ILE A 403 -5.48 -24.54 22.39
CA ILE A 403 -4.86 -25.47 23.35
C ILE A 403 -4.71 -26.87 22.77
N GLU A 404 -5.66 -27.29 21.93
CA GLU A 404 -5.69 -28.62 21.31
C GLU A 404 -4.93 -28.68 19.97
N MET A 405 -4.43 -27.54 19.49
CA MET A 405 -3.76 -27.40 18.19
C MET A 405 -2.49 -28.25 18.08
N GLU A 406 -2.42 -29.05 17.00
CA GLU A 406 -1.24 -29.88 16.74
C GLU A 406 -0.01 -29.03 16.41
N PHE A 407 1.18 -29.59 16.69
CA PHE A 407 2.45 -28.87 16.50
C PHE A 407 2.63 -28.33 15.06
N GLN A 408 2.19 -29.07 14.04
CA GLN A 408 2.38 -28.65 12.64
C GLN A 408 1.59 -27.36 12.32
N ASP A 409 0.35 -27.27 12.79
CA ASP A 409 -0.48 -26.08 12.57
C ASP A 409 0.03 -24.89 13.39
N ARG A 410 0.44 -25.13 14.65
CA ARG A 410 1.07 -24.10 15.50
C ARG A 410 2.35 -23.55 14.87
N ARG A 411 3.17 -24.44 14.31
CA ARG A 411 4.40 -24.09 13.62
C ARG A 411 4.12 -23.24 12.38
N GLU A 412 3.10 -23.58 11.60
CA GLU A 412 2.72 -22.79 10.42
C GLU A 412 2.30 -21.37 10.82
N LEU A 413 1.42 -21.21 11.81
CA LEU A 413 1.02 -19.90 12.34
C LEU A 413 2.23 -19.11 12.85
N HIS A 414 3.12 -19.76 13.61
CA HIS A 414 4.34 -19.15 14.12
C HIS A 414 5.24 -18.63 13.00
N LEU A 415 5.46 -19.40 11.94
CA LEU A 415 6.31 -19.00 10.80
C LEU A 415 5.73 -17.80 10.03
N TYR A 416 4.41 -17.74 9.84
CA TYR A 416 3.77 -16.56 9.25
C TYR A 416 3.98 -15.31 10.12
N GLY A 417 3.79 -15.45 11.43
CA GLY A 417 3.96 -14.35 12.38
C GLY A 417 5.40 -13.87 12.43
N GLN A 418 6.34 -14.82 12.54
CA GLN A 418 7.77 -14.57 12.58
C GLN A 418 8.21 -13.81 11.33
N LYS A 419 7.85 -14.30 10.13
CA LYS A 419 8.19 -13.60 8.89
C LYS A 419 7.68 -12.15 8.90
N HIS A 420 6.41 -11.93 9.29
CA HIS A 420 5.85 -10.59 9.34
C HIS A 420 6.61 -9.67 10.30
N VAL A 421 6.79 -10.10 11.55
CA VAL A 421 7.43 -9.32 12.62
C VAL A 421 8.88 -8.94 12.26
N PHE A 422 9.62 -9.83 11.62
CA PHE A 422 11.01 -9.57 11.22
C PHE A 422 11.10 -8.65 10.00
N ASP A 423 10.18 -8.76 9.04
CA ASP A 423 10.18 -7.94 7.83
C ASP A 423 9.66 -6.51 8.09
N HIS A 424 8.78 -6.33 9.08
CA HIS A 424 8.09 -5.06 9.36
C HIS A 424 8.52 -4.50 10.72
N THR A 425 9.69 -3.85 10.74
CA THR A 425 10.25 -3.21 11.94
C THR A 425 9.91 -1.73 12.01
N GLN A 426 9.99 -1.15 13.22
CA GLN A 426 9.85 0.30 13.42
C GLN A 426 10.83 1.11 12.55
N ARG A 427 12.06 0.62 12.34
CA ARG A 427 13.07 1.28 11.50
C ARG A 427 12.62 1.33 10.03
N ARG A 428 12.04 0.22 9.54
CA ARG A 428 11.52 0.14 8.17
C ARG A 428 10.31 1.03 7.97
N TRP A 429 9.40 1.07 8.95
CA TRP A 429 8.28 2.02 8.96
C TRP A 429 8.77 3.47 8.81
N ALA A 430 9.75 3.87 9.63
CA ALA A 430 10.27 5.24 9.61
C ALA A 430 10.91 5.59 8.25
N ALA A 431 11.74 4.69 7.72
CA ALA A 431 12.36 4.88 6.40
C ALA A 431 11.30 5.03 5.30
N ASN A 432 10.34 4.10 5.24
CA ASN A 432 9.27 4.13 4.25
C ASN A 432 8.44 5.41 4.37
N PHE A 433 8.05 5.82 5.58
CA PHE A 433 7.22 7.01 5.73
C PHE A 433 7.96 8.30 5.40
N LEU A 434 9.26 8.39 5.71
CA LEU A 434 10.10 9.53 5.30
C LEU A 434 10.25 9.62 3.78
N ASP A 435 10.46 8.48 3.10
CA ASP A 435 10.52 8.44 1.63
C ASP A 435 9.19 8.89 1.00
N GLU A 436 8.06 8.54 1.63
CA GLU A 436 6.73 8.99 1.22
C GLU A 436 6.53 10.50 1.41
N ILE A 437 7.08 11.11 2.47
CA ILE A 437 7.05 12.56 2.66
C ILE A 437 7.84 13.25 1.53
N VAL A 438 9.06 12.78 1.23
CA VAL A 438 9.90 13.36 0.17
C VAL A 438 9.25 13.21 -1.21
N THR A 439 8.61 12.07 -1.45
CA THR A 439 7.90 11.82 -2.72
C THR A 439 6.70 12.75 -2.84
N ALA A 440 5.88 12.85 -1.80
CA ALA A 440 4.71 13.73 -1.79
C ALA A 440 5.09 15.21 -1.88
N GLU A 441 6.21 15.63 -1.30
CA GLU A 441 6.75 16.99 -1.45
C GLU A 441 7.02 17.32 -2.92
N ARG A 442 7.71 16.42 -3.65
CA ARG A 442 8.00 16.62 -5.08
C ARG A 442 6.73 16.69 -5.93
N GLU A 443 5.80 15.76 -5.70
CA GLU A 443 4.51 15.75 -6.39
C GLU A 443 3.71 17.04 -6.12
N CYS A 444 3.69 17.52 -4.86
CA CYS A 444 3.04 18.78 -4.50
C CYS A 444 3.72 20.00 -5.14
N GLU A 445 5.05 20.02 -5.23
CA GLU A 445 5.79 21.13 -5.86
C GLU A 445 5.49 21.19 -7.36
N ASP A 446 5.47 20.05 -8.05
CA ASP A 446 5.07 19.97 -9.46
C ASP A 446 3.64 20.49 -9.68
N GLU A 447 2.71 20.15 -8.78
CA GLU A 447 1.35 20.68 -8.79
C GLU A 447 1.32 22.20 -8.51
N ARG A 448 2.09 22.70 -7.55
CA ARG A 448 2.18 24.14 -7.24
C ARG A 448 2.68 24.95 -8.41
N LEU A 449 3.70 24.46 -9.10
CA LEU A 449 4.22 25.10 -10.31
C LEU A 449 3.18 25.16 -11.44
N GLN A 450 2.18 24.27 -11.42
CA GLN A 450 1.04 24.28 -12.35
C GLN A 450 -0.13 25.15 -11.88
N ILE A 451 -0.18 25.57 -10.61
CA ILE A 451 -1.22 26.46 -10.08
C ILE A 451 -0.81 27.92 -10.35
N PRO A 452 -1.58 28.67 -11.15
CA PRO A 452 -1.30 30.08 -11.38
C PRO A 452 -1.34 30.86 -10.06
N PRO A 453 -0.45 31.86 -9.85
CA PRO A 453 -0.50 32.68 -8.66
C PRO A 453 -1.86 33.41 -8.54
N PRO A 454 -2.31 33.75 -7.32
CA PRO A 454 -3.53 34.53 -7.13
C PRO A 454 -3.47 35.82 -7.96
N LEU A 455 -4.56 36.12 -8.66
CA LEU A 455 -4.64 37.36 -9.44
C LEU A 455 -4.69 38.55 -8.47
N ASP A 456 -3.65 39.39 -8.48
CA ASP A 456 -3.71 40.71 -7.85
C ASP A 456 -4.87 41.46 -8.51
N HIS A 457 -5.94 41.76 -7.77
CA HIS A 457 -7.14 42.38 -8.34
C HIS A 457 -6.95 43.87 -8.66
N ASP A 458 -6.06 44.56 -7.95
CA ASP A 458 -5.90 46.01 -8.09
C ASP A 458 -5.14 46.36 -9.36
N HIS A 459 -4.14 45.55 -9.71
CA HIS A 459 -3.31 45.78 -10.89
C HIS A 459 -4.09 45.72 -12.23
N PRO A 460 -4.88 44.66 -12.54
CA PRO A 460 -5.71 44.58 -13.72
C PRO A 460 -6.80 45.65 -13.74
N VAL A 461 -7.44 45.96 -12.61
CA VAL A 461 -8.50 46.98 -12.55
C VAL A 461 -7.93 48.37 -12.86
N ALA A 462 -6.76 48.70 -12.31
CA ALA A 462 -6.06 49.95 -12.62
C ALA A 462 -5.63 50.02 -14.09
N ALA A 463 -5.11 48.91 -14.65
CA ALA A 463 -4.75 48.81 -16.06
C ALA A 463 -5.99 48.96 -16.97
N LEU A 464 -7.12 48.36 -16.59
CA LEU A 464 -8.38 48.38 -17.35
C LEU A 464 -8.99 49.78 -17.44
N ARG A 465 -8.92 50.54 -16.34
CA ARG A 465 -9.38 51.93 -16.27
C ARG A 465 -8.57 52.85 -17.18
N LYS A 466 -7.27 52.56 -17.37
CA LYS A 466 -6.36 53.34 -18.22
C LYS A 466 -6.38 52.92 -19.70
N ALA A 467 -6.82 51.70 -20.00
CA ALA A 467 -6.79 51.17 -21.36
C ALA A 467 -7.92 51.72 -22.25
N SER A 468 -7.54 52.26 -23.41
CA SER A 468 -8.44 52.74 -24.47
C SER A 468 -8.96 51.63 -25.38
N ARG A 469 -8.30 50.46 -25.40
CA ARG A 469 -8.75 49.21 -26.04
C ARG A 469 -8.54 48.07 -25.06
N ARG A 470 -9.54 47.19 -24.93
CA ARG A 470 -9.57 46.14 -23.89
C ARG A 470 -9.77 44.79 -24.55
N ILE A 471 -8.94 43.83 -24.16
CA ILE A 471 -9.08 42.41 -24.53
C ILE A 471 -9.09 41.65 -23.21
N PHE A 472 -10.09 40.79 -23.06
CA PHE A 472 -10.20 39.88 -21.93
C PHE A 472 -9.94 38.47 -22.44
N VAL A 473 -8.96 37.81 -21.84
CA VAL A 473 -8.63 36.41 -22.14
C VAL A 473 -8.97 35.62 -20.90
N PHE A 474 -9.91 34.70 -21.01
CA PHE A 474 -10.30 33.81 -19.92
C PHE A 474 -9.84 32.40 -20.26
N GLY A 475 -9.26 31.70 -19.27
CA GLY A 475 -9.13 30.25 -19.35
C GLY A 475 -10.52 29.60 -19.39
N PHE A 476 -10.70 28.55 -20.17
CA PHE A 476 -12.00 27.87 -20.24
C PHE A 476 -12.18 26.96 -19.01
N SER A 477 -11.24 26.05 -18.79
CA SER A 477 -11.22 25.10 -17.67
C SER A 477 -10.51 25.67 -16.45
N GLY A 478 -11.22 25.74 -15.31
CA GLY A 478 -10.74 26.30 -14.05
C GLY A 478 -10.99 27.80 -13.85
N THR A 479 -11.52 28.52 -14.85
CA THR A 479 -11.90 29.94 -14.72
C THR A 479 -13.39 30.15 -14.99
N LEU A 480 -13.95 29.58 -16.08
CA LEU A 480 -15.39 29.66 -16.40
C LEU A 480 -16.15 28.37 -16.06
N LEU A 481 -15.45 27.24 -15.92
CA LEU A 481 -15.97 25.95 -15.49
C LEU A 481 -15.05 25.31 -14.42
N PRO A 482 -15.56 24.44 -13.53
CA PRO A 482 -14.74 23.71 -12.56
C PRO A 482 -13.62 22.89 -13.24
N ARG A 483 -12.43 22.83 -12.60
CA ARG A 483 -11.18 22.44 -13.27
C ARG A 483 -11.09 20.97 -13.67
N LYS A 484 -11.89 20.07 -13.09
CA LYS A 484 -12.03 18.68 -13.58
C LYS A 484 -13.43 18.16 -13.27
N SER A 485 -14.24 17.95 -14.30
CA SER A 485 -15.27 16.91 -14.23
C SER A 485 -15.34 16.27 -15.61
N LYS A 486 -15.51 14.94 -15.67
CA LYS A 486 -15.76 14.20 -16.93
C LYS A 486 -17.05 14.65 -17.66
N ILE A 487 -17.66 15.75 -17.24
CA ILE A 487 -18.89 16.37 -17.75
C ILE A 487 -18.59 17.54 -18.72
N GLN A 488 -17.32 17.80 -19.07
CA GLN A 488 -16.93 18.92 -19.95
C GLN A 488 -17.65 18.90 -21.32
N ALA A 489 -17.85 17.72 -21.93
CA ALA A 489 -18.56 17.61 -23.22
C ALA A 489 -20.07 17.87 -23.14
N LYS A 490 -20.71 17.70 -21.97
CA LYS A 490 -22.17 17.85 -21.78
C LYS A 490 -22.59 19.26 -21.33
N LEU A 491 -21.64 20.12 -20.93
CA LEU A 491 -21.91 21.46 -20.40
C LEU A 491 -21.67 22.59 -21.41
N LEU A 492 -20.93 22.34 -22.50
CA LEU A 492 -20.77 23.27 -23.63
C LEU A 492 -22.10 23.86 -24.16
N PRO A 493 -23.18 23.08 -24.35
CA PRO A 493 -24.46 23.62 -24.84
C PRO A 493 -25.22 24.49 -23.83
N LYS A 494 -24.75 24.59 -22.57
CA LYS A 494 -25.39 25.39 -21.51
C LYS A 494 -24.74 26.76 -21.29
N LEU A 495 -23.65 27.07 -22.01
CA LEU A 495 -23.08 28.42 -22.03
C LEU A 495 -23.99 29.39 -22.78
N HIS A 496 -24.06 30.63 -22.31
CA HIS A 496 -24.92 31.65 -22.90
C HIS A 496 -24.58 31.86 -24.39
N PRO A 497 -25.56 31.94 -25.32
CA PRO A 497 -25.33 31.94 -26.78
C PRO A 497 -24.36 33.02 -27.30
N VAL A 498 -24.26 34.13 -26.57
CA VAL A 498 -23.35 35.26 -26.88
C VAL A 498 -21.87 34.89 -26.80
N LEU A 499 -21.48 33.93 -25.94
CA LEU A 499 -20.10 33.47 -25.83
C LEU A 499 -19.73 32.52 -26.99
N PHE A 500 -20.69 31.71 -27.44
CA PHE A 500 -20.50 30.73 -28.52
C PHE A 500 -20.21 31.39 -29.86
N GLY A 501 -20.86 32.52 -30.17
CA GLY A 501 -20.71 33.20 -31.47
C GLY A 501 -19.40 33.96 -31.67
N ASN A 502 -18.60 34.17 -30.61
CA ASN A 502 -17.43 35.06 -30.64
C ASN A 502 -16.10 34.37 -30.25
N LEU A 503 -16.11 33.07 -29.94
CA LEU A 503 -14.91 32.32 -29.63
C LEU A 503 -14.19 31.91 -30.93
N LYS A 504 -13.03 32.50 -31.19
CA LYS A 504 -12.03 31.94 -32.12
C LYS A 504 -11.12 31.01 -31.34
N VAL A 505 -11.13 29.73 -31.70
CA VAL A 505 -10.13 28.76 -31.24
C VAL A 505 -8.82 29.08 -31.99
N CYS A 506 -7.77 29.47 -31.28
CA CYS A 506 -6.42 29.57 -31.83
C CYS A 506 -5.71 28.23 -31.58
N ASP A 507 -5.88 27.27 -32.47
CA ASP A 507 -5.21 25.97 -32.43
C ASP A 507 -4.24 25.88 -33.62
N ASP A 508 -2.99 26.30 -33.44
CA ASP A 508 -1.92 26.04 -34.43
C ASP A 508 -0.86 25.03 -33.93
N ASN A 509 -0.83 24.65 -32.64
CA ASN A 509 0.30 23.86 -32.09
C ASN A 509 -0.05 22.54 -31.36
N LEU A 510 -1.32 22.25 -31.05
CA LEU A 510 -1.68 21.05 -30.28
C LEU A 510 -1.94 19.79 -31.13
N TRP A 511 -1.96 19.93 -32.47
CA TRP A 511 -2.37 18.86 -33.39
C TRP A 511 -1.31 18.50 -34.44
N THR A 512 -0.08 19.00 -34.28
CA THR A 512 0.98 18.83 -35.29
C THR A 512 1.81 17.56 -34.99
N PRO A 513 1.83 16.58 -35.91
CA PRO A 513 2.66 15.38 -35.80
C PRO A 513 4.15 15.68 -35.71
N ASP A 514 4.88 14.96 -34.85
CA ASP A 514 6.34 15.03 -34.68
C ASP A 514 6.91 16.46 -34.65
N ASN A 515 6.45 17.25 -33.68
CA ASN A 515 6.85 18.65 -33.52
C ASN A 515 8.37 18.82 -33.36
N PRO A 516 9.00 19.86 -33.94
CA PRO A 516 10.40 20.16 -33.67
C PRO A 516 10.63 20.65 -32.24
N LEU A 517 11.90 20.74 -31.82
CA LEU A 517 12.28 21.38 -30.56
C LEU A 517 11.77 22.83 -30.50
N THR A 518 11.29 23.24 -29.32
CA THR A 518 11.00 24.64 -29.02
C THR A 518 12.29 25.41 -28.75
N ALA A 519 12.24 26.74 -28.78
CA ALA A 519 13.39 27.57 -28.40
C ALA A 519 13.93 27.26 -26.98
N GLU A 520 13.05 26.85 -26.07
CA GLU A 520 13.44 26.38 -24.74
C GLU A 520 14.16 25.02 -24.80
N GLY A 521 13.66 24.08 -25.60
CA GLY A 521 14.31 22.80 -25.84
C GLY A 521 15.70 22.94 -26.48
N GLU A 522 15.88 23.89 -27.41
CA GLU A 522 17.17 24.23 -27.99
C GLU A 522 18.15 24.80 -26.93
N ALA A 523 17.67 25.69 -26.06
CA ALA A 523 18.47 26.23 -24.96
C ALA A 523 18.90 25.15 -23.96
N GLN A 524 18.00 24.21 -23.64
CA GLN A 524 18.29 23.04 -22.80
C GLN A 524 19.35 22.14 -23.45
N CYS A 525 19.25 21.89 -24.76
CA CYS A 525 20.25 21.12 -25.50
C CYS A 525 21.62 21.81 -25.50
N ALA A 526 21.67 23.14 -25.67
CA ALA A 526 22.93 23.90 -25.61
C ALA A 526 23.59 23.83 -24.23
N ALA A 527 22.81 23.91 -23.15
CA ALA A 527 23.30 23.75 -21.79
C ALA A 527 23.86 22.32 -21.56
N ALA A 528 23.10 21.30 -21.98
CA ALA A 528 23.52 19.90 -21.88
C ALA A 528 24.77 19.59 -22.70
N HIS A 529 24.92 20.17 -23.90
CA HIS A 529 26.12 20.06 -24.73
C HIS A 529 27.37 20.54 -23.99
N ALA A 530 27.28 21.71 -23.35
CA ALA A 530 28.36 22.33 -22.61
C ALA A 530 28.70 21.57 -21.31
N GLU A 531 27.69 21.04 -20.62
CA GLU A 531 27.87 20.37 -19.33
C GLU A 531 28.42 18.95 -19.48
N TRP A 532 27.83 18.14 -20.37
CA TRP A 532 28.15 16.71 -20.43
C TRP A 532 28.10 16.07 -21.83
N GLY A 533 27.39 16.68 -22.78
CA GLY A 533 27.14 16.11 -24.11
C GLY A 533 28.42 15.82 -24.89
N THR A 534 29.32 16.79 -24.95
CA THR A 534 30.61 16.66 -25.65
C THR A 534 31.41 15.44 -25.21
N LYS A 535 31.49 15.18 -23.90
CA LYS A 535 32.24 14.04 -23.37
C LYS A 535 31.54 12.71 -23.66
N VAL A 536 30.23 12.62 -23.41
CA VAL A 536 29.46 11.36 -23.54
C VAL A 536 29.40 10.90 -24.99
N PHE A 537 29.14 11.81 -25.94
CA PHE A 537 29.06 11.45 -27.36
C PHE A 537 30.44 11.23 -27.99
N ALA A 538 31.51 11.82 -27.45
CA ALA A 538 32.88 11.53 -27.89
C ALA A 538 33.34 10.12 -27.49
N GLU A 539 32.89 9.63 -26.32
CA GLU A 539 33.25 8.30 -25.79
C GLU A 539 32.36 7.17 -26.30
N ALA A 540 31.32 7.46 -27.10
CA ALA A 540 30.40 6.48 -27.64
C ALA A 540 31.00 5.70 -28.82
N ASP A 541 30.83 4.37 -28.79
CA ASP A 541 31.15 3.45 -29.89
C ASP A 541 29.98 3.35 -30.89
N LEU A 542 28.75 3.48 -30.39
CA LEU A 542 27.50 3.49 -31.17
C LEU A 542 26.53 4.53 -30.61
N ILE A 543 25.85 5.26 -31.49
CA ILE A 543 24.82 6.25 -31.13
C ILE A 543 23.51 5.84 -31.82
N VAL A 544 22.55 5.36 -31.04
CA VAL A 544 21.24 4.91 -31.52
C VAL A 544 20.21 6.02 -31.30
N ILE A 545 19.54 6.44 -32.37
CA ILE A 545 18.66 7.62 -32.34
C ILE A 545 17.27 7.26 -32.85
N SER A 546 16.24 7.74 -32.17
CA SER A 546 14.86 7.67 -32.65
C SER A 546 14.68 8.56 -33.89
N PRO A 547 13.97 8.10 -34.95
CA PRO A 547 13.70 8.89 -36.15
C PRO A 547 12.75 10.08 -35.95
N MET A 548 12.26 10.31 -34.72
CA MET A 548 11.43 11.47 -34.39
C MET A 548 12.26 12.77 -34.44
N THR A 549 11.66 13.84 -34.96
CA THR A 549 12.30 15.14 -35.21
C THR A 549 12.99 15.69 -33.96
N ARG A 550 12.35 15.65 -32.78
CA ARG A 550 12.97 16.11 -31.52
C ARG A 550 14.17 15.28 -31.12
N ALA A 551 14.11 13.96 -31.27
CA ALA A 551 15.21 13.08 -30.92
C ALA A 551 16.42 13.30 -31.83
N LEU A 552 16.19 13.47 -33.13
CA LEU A 552 17.23 13.82 -34.11
C LEU A 552 17.89 15.16 -33.76
N GLN A 553 17.11 16.21 -33.52
CA GLN A 553 17.62 17.54 -33.16
C GLN A 553 18.35 17.52 -31.81
N THR A 554 17.83 16.79 -30.82
CA THR A 554 18.46 16.64 -29.49
C THR A 554 19.83 15.97 -29.62
N ALA A 555 19.93 14.88 -30.39
CA ALA A 555 21.20 14.20 -30.63
C ALA A 555 22.21 15.11 -31.35
N TYR A 556 21.76 15.84 -32.37
CA TYR A 556 22.59 16.77 -33.12
C TYR A 556 23.14 17.90 -32.24
N LEU A 557 22.28 18.55 -31.45
CA LEU A 557 22.63 19.69 -30.61
C LEU A 557 23.45 19.28 -29.38
N ILE A 558 23.05 18.24 -28.64
CA ILE A 558 23.77 17.80 -27.44
C ILE A 558 25.09 17.10 -27.80
N GLY A 559 25.09 16.28 -28.85
CA GLY A 559 26.28 15.53 -29.26
C GLY A 559 27.26 16.34 -30.10
N GLY A 560 26.84 17.48 -30.67
CA GLY A 560 27.63 18.21 -31.67
C GLY A 560 27.96 17.33 -32.88
N LEU A 561 27.02 16.47 -33.27
CA LEU A 561 27.25 15.40 -34.24
C LEU A 561 27.40 15.95 -35.65
N LYS A 562 28.28 15.32 -36.43
CA LYS A 562 28.46 15.67 -37.84
C LYS A 562 27.58 14.79 -38.73
N PRO A 563 27.14 15.29 -39.90
CA PRO A 563 26.37 14.49 -40.85
C PRO A 563 27.06 13.18 -41.25
N GLU A 564 28.39 13.12 -41.26
CA GLU A 564 29.18 11.96 -41.71
C GLU A 564 29.63 11.02 -40.57
N ASP A 565 29.10 11.17 -39.35
CA ASP A 565 29.52 10.34 -38.22
C ASP A 565 29.05 8.88 -38.38
N SER A 566 30.00 7.98 -38.64
CA SER A 566 29.75 6.57 -38.93
C SER A 566 29.21 5.76 -37.73
N ARG A 567 29.22 6.35 -36.52
CA ARG A 567 28.74 5.71 -35.28
C ARG A 567 27.22 5.83 -35.11
N ILE A 568 26.56 6.64 -35.93
CA ILE A 568 25.12 6.91 -35.80
C ILE A 568 24.30 5.80 -36.44
N LEU A 569 23.24 5.38 -35.75
CA LEU A 569 22.20 4.49 -36.26
C LEU A 569 20.83 5.04 -35.89
N VAL A 570 20.06 5.47 -36.89
CA VAL A 570 18.66 5.88 -36.70
C VAL A 570 17.76 4.66 -36.85
N THR A 571 16.92 4.38 -35.85
CA THR A 571 16.03 3.20 -35.86
C THR A 571 14.69 3.44 -35.17
N PRO A 572 13.57 3.00 -35.78
CA PRO A 572 12.24 3.16 -35.19
C PRO A 572 12.03 2.29 -33.95
N MET A 573 12.92 1.34 -33.66
CA MET A 573 12.81 0.44 -32.49
C MET A 573 12.70 1.22 -31.18
N CYS A 574 13.45 2.32 -31.07
CA CYS A 574 13.47 3.17 -29.89
C CYS A 574 12.49 4.35 -29.96
N ALA A 575 11.59 4.44 -30.95
CA ALA A 575 10.65 5.56 -31.04
C ALA A 575 9.46 5.40 -30.07
N GLU A 576 9.12 6.44 -29.32
CA GLU A 576 7.95 6.44 -28.42
C GLU A 576 6.64 6.34 -29.20
N HIS A 577 5.69 5.55 -28.69
CA HIS A 577 4.35 5.42 -29.27
C HIS A 577 3.28 5.30 -28.18
N LEU A 578 2.75 6.44 -27.72
CA LEU A 578 1.60 6.48 -26.81
C LEU A 578 0.30 6.62 -27.63
N SER A 579 -0.59 5.62 -27.52
CA SER A 579 -1.89 5.61 -28.21
C SER A 579 -2.69 6.89 -27.92
N GLY A 580 -2.94 7.69 -28.96
CA GLY A 580 -3.76 8.91 -28.90
C GLY A 580 -3.00 10.23 -28.74
N ALA A 581 -1.67 10.20 -28.66
CA ALA A 581 -0.84 11.41 -28.68
C ALA A 581 -0.37 11.72 -30.12
N THR A 582 -0.87 12.81 -30.70
CA THR A 582 -0.51 13.24 -32.06
C THR A 582 0.97 13.58 -32.20
N CYS A 583 1.65 13.99 -31.13
CA CYS A 583 3.10 14.27 -31.17
C CYS A 583 3.99 13.03 -31.32
N ASP A 584 3.45 11.83 -31.15
CA ASP A 584 4.14 10.55 -31.35
C ASP A 584 3.81 9.91 -32.71
N GLU A 585 3.05 10.63 -33.55
CA GLU A 585 2.90 10.31 -34.97
C GLU A 585 4.12 10.88 -35.71
N GLY A 586 4.95 9.99 -36.27
CA GLY A 586 6.13 10.37 -37.05
C GLY A 586 5.81 11.12 -38.35
N ARG A 587 6.86 11.53 -39.07
CA ARG A 587 6.76 12.25 -40.35
C ARG A 587 7.38 11.49 -41.50
N SER A 588 6.91 11.82 -42.71
CA SER A 588 7.38 11.19 -43.94
C SER A 588 8.87 11.43 -44.12
N LEU A 589 9.53 10.48 -44.78
CA LEU A 589 10.96 10.58 -45.01
C LEU A 589 11.31 11.78 -45.91
N GLU A 590 10.43 12.14 -46.85
CA GLU A 590 10.55 13.38 -47.64
C GLU A 590 10.54 14.64 -46.76
N ASP A 591 9.64 14.71 -45.79
CA ASP A 591 9.52 15.82 -44.86
C ASP A 591 10.74 15.95 -43.93
N LEU A 592 11.22 14.82 -43.40
CA LEU A 592 12.42 14.78 -42.57
C LEU A 592 13.66 15.20 -43.38
N ARG A 593 13.78 14.79 -44.65
CA ARG A 593 14.88 15.21 -45.55
C ARG A 593 14.85 16.70 -45.87
N ARG A 594 13.66 17.28 -46.02
CA ARG A 594 13.47 18.71 -46.29
C ARG A 594 13.85 19.54 -45.07
N ASP A 595 13.37 19.15 -43.89
CA ASP A 595 13.45 19.97 -42.68
C ASP A 595 14.77 19.74 -41.91
N LEU A 596 15.36 18.53 -42.02
CA LEU A 596 16.61 18.13 -41.37
C LEU A 596 17.63 17.60 -42.41
N PRO A 597 18.11 18.43 -43.36
CA PRO A 597 18.97 17.97 -44.46
C PRO A 597 20.31 17.37 -44.01
N TRP A 598 20.77 17.73 -42.80
CA TRP A 598 21.97 17.19 -42.19
C TRP A 598 21.82 15.77 -41.64
N ALA A 599 20.59 15.30 -41.38
CA ALA A 599 20.33 13.96 -40.84
C ALA A 599 20.29 12.89 -41.96
N VAL A 600 20.17 13.31 -43.22
CA VAL A 600 19.95 12.44 -44.38
C VAL A 600 21.10 11.45 -44.61
N SER A 601 22.31 11.83 -44.23
CA SER A 601 23.51 10.98 -44.31
C SER A 601 23.67 10.04 -43.12
N TRP A 602 22.82 10.14 -42.09
CA TRP A 602 22.87 9.23 -40.95
C TRP A 602 22.33 7.86 -41.32
N ARG A 603 23.13 6.82 -41.02
CA ARG A 603 22.78 5.43 -41.30
C ARG A 603 21.46 5.07 -40.63
N GLY A 604 20.62 4.32 -41.34
CA GLY A 604 19.28 3.94 -40.89
C GLY A 604 18.20 4.93 -41.31
N LEU A 605 18.45 6.25 -41.33
CA LEU A 605 17.43 7.23 -41.76
C LEU A 605 17.17 7.12 -43.27
N ALA A 606 18.23 6.99 -44.08
CA ALA A 606 18.11 6.82 -45.53
C ALA A 606 17.46 5.49 -45.94
N GLU A 607 17.42 4.51 -45.02
CA GLU A 607 16.90 3.15 -45.21
C GLU A 607 15.47 2.97 -44.63
N LEU A 608 14.90 4.03 -44.02
CA LEU A 608 13.53 3.99 -43.50
C LEU A 608 12.50 3.88 -44.63
N GLU A 609 11.40 3.18 -44.34
CA GLU A 609 10.19 3.23 -45.16
C GLU A 609 9.53 4.63 -45.07
N GLU A 610 8.86 5.06 -46.15
CA GLU A 610 8.29 6.41 -46.25
C GLU A 610 7.30 6.74 -45.12
N ASP A 611 6.54 5.73 -44.66
CA ASP A 611 5.54 5.82 -43.58
C ASP A 611 5.93 4.97 -42.36
N TRP A 612 7.21 4.98 -41.97
CA TRP A 612 7.78 4.10 -40.93
C TRP A 612 7.02 4.09 -39.58
N TRP A 613 6.26 5.13 -39.25
CA TRP A 613 5.47 5.25 -38.01
C TRP A 613 4.06 4.65 -38.11
N LYS A 614 3.54 4.39 -39.31
CA LYS A 614 2.19 3.83 -39.54
C LYS A 614 2.14 2.30 -39.52
N VAL A 615 3.29 1.64 -39.36
CA VAL A 615 3.38 0.18 -39.22
C VAL A 615 2.77 -0.23 -37.88
N GLU A 616 1.88 -1.22 -37.86
CA GLU A 616 1.28 -1.75 -36.64
C GLU A 616 2.36 -2.36 -35.74
N ARG A 617 2.49 -1.87 -34.50
CA ARG A 617 3.56 -2.28 -33.57
C ARG A 617 3.00 -3.00 -32.34
N PRO A 618 3.78 -3.91 -31.71
CA PRO A 618 3.48 -4.44 -30.39
C PRO A 618 3.35 -3.31 -29.36
N GLU A 619 2.70 -3.58 -28.24
CA GLU A 619 2.62 -2.65 -27.11
C GLU A 619 4.02 -2.22 -26.62
N GLU A 620 4.13 -1.00 -26.11
CA GLU A 620 5.40 -0.36 -25.73
C GLU A 620 6.33 -1.23 -24.84
N PRO A 621 5.84 -1.99 -23.84
CA PRO A 621 6.69 -2.88 -23.05
C PRO A 621 7.37 -4.00 -23.86
N LEU A 622 6.67 -4.59 -24.84
CA LEU A 622 7.23 -5.63 -25.71
C LEU A 622 8.28 -5.03 -26.66
N ARG A 623 8.07 -3.79 -27.09
CA ARG A 623 9.04 -3.07 -27.92
C ARG A 623 10.30 -2.72 -27.15
N VAL A 624 10.16 -2.29 -25.89
CA VAL A 624 11.30 -2.02 -25.01
C VAL A 624 12.10 -3.31 -24.78
N ALA A 625 11.43 -4.45 -24.54
CA ALA A 625 12.11 -5.74 -24.42
C ALA A 625 12.90 -6.11 -25.69
N ALA A 626 12.27 -6.03 -26.86
CA ALA A 626 12.94 -6.30 -28.14
C ALA A 626 14.10 -5.32 -28.42
N PHE A 627 13.97 -4.07 -27.97
CA PHE A 627 15.04 -3.07 -28.09
C PHE A 627 16.21 -3.37 -27.14
N LEU A 628 15.95 -3.81 -25.91
CA LEU A 628 16.99 -4.25 -24.98
C LEU A 628 17.73 -5.48 -25.50
N ASP A 629 17.03 -6.43 -26.11
CA ASP A 629 17.67 -7.59 -26.75
C ASP A 629 18.54 -7.17 -27.94
N PHE A 630 18.08 -6.19 -28.73
CA PHE A 630 18.88 -5.58 -29.78
C PHE A 630 20.16 -4.94 -29.23
N LEU A 631 20.08 -4.22 -28.10
CA LEU A 631 21.25 -3.63 -27.44
C LEU A 631 22.20 -4.71 -26.90
N ARG A 632 21.68 -5.79 -26.29
CA ARG A 632 22.49 -6.90 -25.74
C ARG A 632 23.21 -7.69 -26.83
N ALA A 633 22.65 -7.73 -28.04
CA ALA A 633 23.28 -8.38 -29.19
C ALA A 633 24.39 -7.53 -29.85
N ARG A 634 24.62 -6.29 -29.40
CA ARG A 634 25.66 -5.41 -29.93
C ARG A 634 27.04 -5.79 -29.42
N THR A 635 28.05 -5.57 -30.26
CA THR A 635 29.47 -5.79 -29.89
C THR A 635 30.13 -4.53 -29.34
N GLU A 636 29.47 -3.38 -29.45
CA GLU A 636 29.95 -2.08 -28.97
C GLU A 636 29.85 -1.95 -27.45
N ALA A 637 30.90 -1.42 -26.81
CA ALA A 637 30.98 -1.35 -25.35
C ALA A 637 30.25 -0.13 -24.77
N ARG A 638 30.23 1.00 -25.50
CA ARG A 638 29.57 2.24 -25.08
C ARG A 638 28.52 2.65 -26.10
N ILE A 639 27.26 2.45 -25.75
CA ILE A 639 26.13 2.77 -26.61
C ILE A 639 25.36 3.96 -26.00
N VAL A 640 25.18 5.01 -26.80
CA VAL A 640 24.33 6.15 -26.44
C VAL A 640 22.98 5.97 -27.14
N VAL A 641 21.88 6.05 -26.39
CA VAL A 641 20.53 6.00 -26.93
C VAL A 641 19.85 7.35 -26.75
N VAL A 642 19.32 7.92 -27.84
CA VAL A 642 18.58 9.19 -27.83
C VAL A 642 17.14 8.94 -28.27
N SER A 643 16.19 9.12 -27.36
CA SER A 643 14.76 9.00 -27.61
C SER A 643 13.93 9.87 -26.65
N HIS A 644 12.61 9.77 -26.74
CA HIS A 644 11.65 10.45 -25.88
C HIS A 644 11.60 9.85 -24.46
N GLY A 645 11.17 10.67 -23.51
CA GLY A 645 11.31 10.41 -22.08
C GLY A 645 10.39 9.32 -21.52
N ALA A 646 9.26 8.99 -22.15
CA ALA A 646 8.40 7.90 -21.70
C ALA A 646 8.98 6.54 -22.16
N PHE A 647 9.45 6.43 -23.40
CA PHE A 647 10.16 5.24 -23.90
C PHE A 647 11.40 4.95 -23.06
N LEU A 648 12.25 5.96 -22.84
CA LEU A 648 13.44 5.81 -21.99
C LEU A 648 13.05 5.50 -20.54
N GLY A 649 11.91 5.98 -20.07
CA GLY A 649 11.41 5.70 -18.72
C GLY A 649 11.03 4.24 -18.46
N TYR A 650 10.71 3.47 -19.51
CA TYR A 650 10.59 2.01 -19.38
C TYR A 650 11.94 1.31 -19.18
N ILE A 651 13.03 1.92 -19.63
CA ILE A 651 14.39 1.39 -19.48
C ILE A 651 14.97 1.80 -18.13
N VAL A 652 14.90 3.09 -17.77
CA VAL A 652 15.52 3.63 -16.54
C VAL A 652 14.63 3.49 -15.28
N GLY A 653 13.35 3.16 -15.44
CA GLY A 653 12.39 2.98 -14.35
C GLY A 653 11.67 4.25 -13.86
N TYR A 654 12.10 5.44 -14.30
CA TYR A 654 11.53 6.75 -13.98
C TYR A 654 11.39 7.63 -15.23
N HIS A 655 10.53 8.64 -15.22
CA HIS A 655 10.39 9.53 -16.38
C HIS A 655 11.63 10.40 -16.57
N MET A 656 12.24 10.37 -17.77
CA MET A 656 13.39 11.22 -18.07
C MET A 656 12.94 12.60 -18.55
N GLU A 657 13.35 13.64 -17.82
CA GLU A 657 13.15 15.03 -18.26
C GLU A 657 13.97 15.37 -19.51
N ASN A 658 13.57 16.45 -20.18
CA ASN A 658 14.20 16.94 -21.42
C ASN A 658 15.72 17.15 -21.25
N ALA A 659 16.49 16.69 -22.24
CA ALA A 659 17.94 16.87 -22.29
C ALA A 659 18.68 16.39 -21.01
N LYS A 660 18.15 15.41 -20.27
CA LYS A 660 18.86 14.72 -19.18
C LYS A 660 19.53 13.43 -19.68
N LYS A 661 20.60 13.01 -18.99
CA LYS A 661 21.26 11.71 -19.21
C LYS A 661 21.10 10.77 -18.02
N HIS A 662 21.11 9.48 -18.29
CA HIS A 662 21.28 8.41 -17.31
C HIS A 662 22.35 7.46 -17.83
N VAL A 663 23.23 6.97 -16.95
CA VAL A 663 24.28 6.01 -17.29
C VAL A 663 24.04 4.77 -16.45
N MET A 664 23.96 3.61 -17.11
CA MET A 664 23.73 2.31 -16.48
C MET A 664 24.56 1.24 -17.21
N ASP A 665 24.84 0.14 -16.53
CA ASP A 665 25.32 -1.07 -17.19
C ASP A 665 24.13 -1.81 -17.83
N LEU A 666 24.30 -2.29 -19.06
CA LEU A 666 23.25 -3.01 -19.79
C LEU A 666 22.92 -4.35 -19.10
N ASP A 667 23.89 -4.96 -18.41
CA ASP A 667 23.72 -6.19 -17.64
C ASP A 667 23.03 -5.94 -16.27
N GLU A 668 23.09 -4.70 -15.77
CA GLU A 668 22.36 -4.25 -14.57
C GLU A 668 20.89 -3.94 -14.85
N ILE A 669 20.50 -3.85 -16.13
CA ILE A 669 19.09 -3.82 -16.54
C ILE A 669 18.48 -5.19 -16.26
N GLN A 670 18.15 -5.44 -14.99
CA GLN A 670 17.11 -6.39 -14.62
C GLN A 670 15.89 -6.03 -15.45
N GLU A 671 15.27 -7.00 -16.15
CA GLU A 671 13.94 -6.81 -16.78
C GLU A 671 13.11 -5.97 -15.81
N SER A 672 12.81 -4.73 -16.23
CA SER A 672 12.57 -3.66 -15.28
C SER A 672 11.56 -4.09 -14.23
N LYS A 673 11.91 -3.94 -12.95
CA LYS A 673 10.99 -4.03 -11.82
C LYS A 673 9.95 -2.88 -11.80
N ARG A 674 9.66 -2.22 -12.93
CA ARG A 674 8.26 -1.96 -13.27
C ARG A 674 7.66 -3.30 -13.66
N SER A 675 7.43 -4.12 -12.64
CA SER A 675 6.81 -5.40 -12.79
C SER A 675 5.61 -5.25 -13.71
N CYS A 676 5.53 -6.16 -14.66
CA CYS A 676 4.29 -6.64 -15.24
C CYS A 676 3.34 -7.26 -14.16
N GLU A 677 3.45 -6.81 -12.90
CA GLU A 677 2.70 -7.17 -11.71
C GLU A 677 2.21 -5.89 -11.01
N ARG A 678 1.69 -4.91 -11.75
CA ARG A 678 0.39 -4.40 -11.32
C ARG A 678 -0.63 -5.48 -11.70
N SER A 679 -0.74 -6.49 -10.84
CA SER A 679 -1.93 -7.31 -10.76
C SER A 679 -3.05 -6.46 -10.14
N SER A 680 -3.38 -5.32 -10.74
CA SER A 680 -4.75 -4.84 -10.62
C SER A 680 -5.56 -5.82 -11.45
N PHE A 681 -6.39 -6.62 -10.80
CA PHE A 681 -7.49 -7.27 -11.49
C PHE A 681 -8.47 -6.18 -11.93
N ASN A 682 -8.06 -5.33 -12.88
CA ASN A 682 -8.98 -4.51 -13.61
C ASN A 682 -9.64 -5.45 -14.61
N ILE A 683 -10.85 -5.88 -14.26
CA ILE A 683 -11.67 -6.73 -15.11
C ILE A 683 -11.80 -6.14 -16.52
N GLY A 684 -11.70 -4.82 -16.67
CA GLY A 684 -11.70 -4.14 -17.97
C GLY A 684 -10.57 -4.53 -18.91
N PHE A 685 -9.46 -5.10 -18.44
CA PHE A 685 -8.42 -5.68 -19.32
C PHE A 685 -8.60 -7.18 -19.58
N ALA A 686 -9.57 -7.82 -18.93
CA ALA A 686 -9.91 -9.23 -19.14
C ALA A 686 -11.18 -9.39 -20.00
N VAL A 687 -12.03 -8.36 -20.06
CA VAL A 687 -13.27 -8.35 -20.85
C VAL A 687 -13.23 -7.32 -21.97
N SER A 688 -13.94 -7.57 -23.06
CA SER A 688 -14.09 -6.60 -24.15
C SER A 688 -14.82 -5.34 -23.67
N SER A 689 -14.54 -4.19 -24.31
CA SER A 689 -15.08 -2.86 -23.97
C SER A 689 -16.60 -2.81 -23.74
N GLU A 690 -17.37 -3.66 -24.40
CA GLU A 690 -18.84 -3.75 -24.24
C GLU A 690 -19.28 -4.28 -22.86
N TYR A 691 -18.38 -4.88 -22.10
CA TYR A 691 -18.66 -5.62 -20.87
C TYR A 691 -17.87 -5.10 -19.65
N GLU A 692 -17.09 -4.01 -19.80
CA GLU A 692 -16.24 -3.48 -18.72
C GLU A 692 -17.03 -3.04 -17.48
N ASP A 693 -18.25 -2.54 -17.69
CA ASP A 693 -19.17 -2.09 -16.62
C ASP A 693 -20.19 -3.16 -16.21
N ALA A 694 -20.12 -4.38 -16.75
CA ALA A 694 -21.10 -5.42 -16.49
C ALA A 694 -20.84 -6.09 -15.11
N PRO A 695 -21.89 -6.34 -14.30
CA PRO A 695 -21.76 -7.12 -13.06
C PRO A 695 -21.13 -8.49 -13.29
N LEU A 696 -20.38 -8.99 -12.31
CA LEU A 696 -19.67 -10.28 -12.40
C LEU A 696 -20.64 -11.44 -12.65
N LYS A 697 -21.83 -11.43 -12.04
CA LYS A 697 -22.90 -12.41 -12.30
C LYS A 697 -23.42 -12.36 -13.74
N GLN A 698 -23.38 -11.19 -14.39
CA GLN A 698 -23.73 -11.05 -15.80
C GLN A 698 -22.57 -11.55 -16.69
N LEU A 699 -21.33 -11.23 -16.33
CA LEU A 699 -20.13 -11.70 -17.02
C LEU A 699 -20.01 -13.23 -17.00
N ALA A 700 -20.32 -13.87 -15.87
CA ALA A 700 -20.34 -15.33 -15.77
C ALA A 700 -21.31 -15.98 -16.79
N LYS A 701 -22.43 -15.32 -17.11
CA LYS A 701 -23.43 -15.79 -18.09
C LYS A 701 -23.14 -15.33 -19.53
N ALA A 702 -22.14 -14.47 -19.73
CA ALA A 702 -21.82 -13.91 -21.04
C ALA A 702 -21.20 -14.96 -21.99
N PRO A 703 -21.32 -14.77 -23.31
CA PRO A 703 -20.64 -15.61 -24.29
C PRO A 703 -19.11 -15.46 -24.17
N LEU A 704 -18.35 -16.46 -24.61
CA LEU A 704 -16.88 -16.45 -24.53
C LEU A 704 -16.22 -15.26 -25.23
N THR A 705 -16.89 -14.64 -26.22
CA THR A 705 -16.42 -13.43 -26.90
C THR A 705 -16.31 -12.21 -25.99
N CYS A 706 -16.93 -12.27 -24.81
CA CYS A 706 -16.76 -11.28 -23.74
C CYS A 706 -15.31 -11.23 -23.24
N LEU A 707 -14.55 -12.32 -23.29
CA LEU A 707 -13.15 -12.32 -22.84
C LEU A 707 -12.24 -11.66 -23.88
N GLN A 708 -11.51 -10.63 -23.48
CA GLN A 708 -10.71 -9.81 -24.38
C GLN A 708 -9.64 -10.65 -25.10
N GLY A 709 -9.59 -10.56 -26.44
CA GLY A 709 -8.68 -11.34 -27.28
C GLY A 709 -9.20 -12.74 -27.67
N LEU A 710 -10.36 -13.17 -27.15
CA LEU A 710 -11.04 -14.39 -27.56
C LEU A 710 -12.07 -14.07 -28.64
N GLY A 711 -11.60 -13.73 -29.84
CA GLY A 711 -12.46 -13.33 -30.96
C GLY A 711 -13.47 -14.41 -31.40
N ARG A 712 -14.49 -14.01 -32.17
CA ARG A 712 -15.63 -14.87 -32.59
C ARG A 712 -15.24 -16.24 -33.14
N LYS A 713 -14.16 -16.29 -33.94
CA LYS A 713 -13.66 -17.55 -34.53
C LYS A 713 -13.15 -18.53 -33.47
N LYS A 714 -12.34 -18.06 -32.50
CA LYS A 714 -11.82 -18.90 -31.40
C LYS A 714 -12.95 -19.32 -30.47
N ALA A 715 -13.88 -18.41 -30.13
CA ALA A 715 -15.07 -18.73 -29.34
C ALA A 715 -15.91 -19.85 -29.97
N ALA A 716 -16.14 -19.79 -31.29
CA ALA A 716 -16.88 -20.83 -32.02
C ALA A 716 -16.15 -22.19 -31.98
N MET A 717 -14.82 -22.19 -32.10
CA MET A 717 -14.01 -23.42 -32.00
C MET A 717 -14.07 -24.03 -30.60
N ILE A 718 -13.99 -23.22 -29.55
CA ILE A 718 -14.12 -23.66 -28.16
C ILE A 718 -15.53 -24.23 -27.89
N ALA A 719 -16.57 -23.63 -28.47
CA ALA A 719 -17.93 -24.15 -28.36
C ALA A 719 -18.08 -25.57 -28.94
N THR A 720 -17.24 -25.99 -29.90
CA THR A 720 -17.21 -27.38 -30.41
C THR A 720 -16.57 -28.38 -29.43
N LEU A 721 -15.88 -27.87 -28.40
CA LEU A 721 -15.28 -28.64 -27.30
C LEU A 721 -16.20 -28.70 -26.06
N GLY A 722 -17.28 -27.91 -26.04
CA GLY A 722 -18.29 -27.90 -24.99
C GLY A 722 -18.62 -26.51 -24.43
N PRO A 723 -17.64 -25.72 -23.96
CA PRO A 723 -17.91 -24.45 -23.30
C PRO A 723 -18.50 -23.38 -24.22
N LYS A 724 -19.63 -22.76 -23.82
CA LYS A 724 -20.29 -21.70 -24.60
C LYS A 724 -20.33 -20.36 -23.88
N THR A 725 -20.34 -20.39 -22.55
CA THR A 725 -20.32 -19.22 -21.67
C THR A 725 -19.06 -19.17 -20.81
N VAL A 726 -18.80 -18.03 -20.18
CA VAL A 726 -17.69 -17.86 -19.23
C VAL A 726 -17.81 -18.88 -18.07
N ALA A 727 -19.02 -19.08 -17.53
CA ALA A 727 -19.27 -20.10 -16.51
C ALA A 727 -19.01 -21.53 -17.00
N ASP A 728 -19.40 -21.87 -18.24
CA ASP A 728 -19.11 -23.20 -18.80
C ASP A 728 -17.60 -23.45 -18.90
N LEU A 729 -16.83 -22.41 -19.25
CA LEU A 729 -15.38 -22.49 -19.36
C LEU A 729 -14.72 -22.61 -17.99
N ALA A 730 -15.18 -21.84 -16.99
CA ALA A 730 -14.71 -21.94 -15.61
C ALA A 730 -14.98 -23.34 -15.00
N GLY A 731 -16.15 -23.91 -15.32
CA GLY A 731 -16.55 -25.26 -14.89
C GLY A 731 -16.00 -26.40 -15.74
N TRP A 732 -15.19 -26.12 -16.77
CA TRP A 732 -14.81 -27.13 -17.75
C TRP A 732 -13.85 -28.17 -17.16
N LYS A 733 -14.33 -29.41 -17.03
CA LYS A 733 -13.62 -30.50 -16.35
C LYS A 733 -12.19 -30.75 -16.86
N PHE A 734 -11.95 -30.63 -18.17
CA PHE A 734 -10.64 -30.88 -18.76
C PHE A 734 -9.61 -29.80 -18.38
N ALA A 735 -10.03 -28.53 -18.34
CA ALA A 735 -9.18 -27.45 -17.88
C ALA A 735 -8.89 -27.55 -16.37
N ARG A 736 -9.88 -27.96 -15.57
CA ARG A 736 -9.70 -28.22 -14.13
C ARG A 736 -8.72 -29.36 -13.86
N TRP A 737 -8.83 -30.46 -14.60
CA TRP A 737 -7.90 -31.58 -14.49
C TRP A 737 -6.48 -31.16 -14.91
N ALA A 738 -6.36 -30.39 -15.99
CA ALA A 738 -5.07 -29.86 -16.45
C ALA A 738 -4.43 -28.93 -15.42
N GLU A 739 -5.18 -27.99 -14.85
CA GLU A 739 -4.70 -27.10 -13.78
C GLU A 739 -4.21 -27.88 -12.56
N ALA A 740 -4.94 -28.92 -12.13
CA ALA A 740 -4.53 -29.77 -11.03
C ALA A 740 -3.22 -30.52 -11.32
N ILE A 741 -3.03 -31.03 -12.55
CA ILE A 741 -1.78 -31.68 -12.98
C ILE A 741 -0.63 -30.66 -13.01
N VAL A 742 -0.86 -29.43 -13.47
CA VAL A 742 0.16 -28.35 -13.46
C VAL A 742 0.62 -28.02 -12.03
N ILE A 743 -0.30 -27.99 -11.06
CA ILE A 743 0.01 -27.70 -9.66
C ILE A 743 0.75 -28.87 -8.98
N LEU A 744 0.29 -30.10 -9.22
CA LEU A 744 0.80 -31.29 -8.52
C LEU A 744 2.02 -31.91 -9.19
N GLY A 745 2.12 -31.86 -10.52
CA GLY A 745 3.16 -32.53 -11.32
C GLY A 745 4.59 -32.19 -10.91
N PRO A 746 4.96 -30.91 -10.68
CA PRO A 746 6.31 -30.55 -10.22
C PRO A 746 6.67 -31.05 -8.82
N ASN A 747 5.67 -31.40 -8.00
CA ASN A 747 5.83 -31.81 -6.61
C ASN A 747 5.85 -33.34 -6.45
N GLU A 748 5.71 -34.09 -7.54
CA GLU A 748 5.77 -35.56 -7.53
C GLU A 748 7.22 -36.04 -7.40
N GLN A 749 7.53 -36.71 -6.29
CA GLN A 749 8.85 -37.30 -6.04
C GLN A 749 8.91 -38.73 -6.58
N ASP A 750 9.86 -39.01 -7.47
CA ASP A 750 10.14 -40.37 -7.92
C ASP A 750 10.73 -41.20 -6.75
N GLY A 751 9.95 -42.18 -6.26
CA GLY A 751 10.51 -43.34 -5.55
C GLY A 751 10.62 -43.30 -4.02
N SER A 752 9.94 -42.43 -3.28
CA SER A 752 10.04 -42.41 -1.80
C SER A 752 9.19 -43.47 -1.06
N ARG A 753 8.37 -44.26 -1.76
CA ARG A 753 7.60 -45.39 -1.19
C ARG A 753 7.79 -46.65 -2.03
N ASP A 754 7.97 -47.79 -1.36
CA ASP A 754 8.13 -49.12 -1.96
C ASP A 754 6.91 -49.51 -2.83
N VAL A 755 7.02 -49.21 -4.12
CA VAL A 755 5.96 -49.33 -5.13
C VAL A 755 5.58 -50.81 -5.38
N SER A 756 6.43 -51.75 -4.96
CA SER A 756 6.18 -53.20 -5.11
C SER A 756 5.00 -53.72 -4.27
N LYS A 757 4.60 -52.98 -3.22
CA LYS A 757 3.50 -53.35 -2.30
C LYS A 757 2.17 -52.67 -2.59
N LEU A 758 2.12 -51.74 -3.53
CA LEU A 758 0.91 -50.98 -3.89
C LEU A 758 0.51 -51.30 -5.34
N GLN A 759 -0.20 -52.42 -5.54
CA GLN A 759 -1.05 -52.59 -6.73
C GLN A 759 -2.24 -51.61 -6.69
N ARG A 760 -2.00 -50.29 -6.72
CA ARG A 760 -3.07 -49.30 -6.68
C ARG A 760 -2.97 -48.38 -7.89
N LYS A 761 -3.99 -48.48 -8.76
CA LYS A 761 -4.29 -47.50 -9.81
C LYS A 761 -4.33 -46.11 -9.17
N MET A 762 -3.67 -45.13 -9.78
CA MET A 762 -3.76 -43.74 -9.30
C MET A 762 -5.21 -43.27 -9.38
N ASN A 763 -5.62 -42.44 -8.42
CA ASN A 763 -6.94 -41.81 -8.41
C ASN A 763 -7.23 -41.04 -9.72
N ILE A 764 -6.20 -40.45 -10.33
CA ILE A 764 -6.30 -39.73 -11.61
C ILE A 764 -6.49 -40.64 -12.83
N ASN A 765 -6.22 -41.95 -12.75
CA ASN A 765 -6.36 -42.86 -13.90
C ASN A 765 -7.77 -42.83 -14.50
N LYS A 766 -8.81 -42.56 -13.70
CA LYS A 766 -10.19 -42.44 -14.20
C LYS A 766 -10.44 -41.18 -15.03
N ALA A 767 -9.56 -40.18 -14.95
CA ALA A 767 -9.59 -38.97 -15.74
C ALA A 767 -8.73 -39.07 -17.01
N LEU A 768 -7.94 -40.14 -17.16
CA LEU A 768 -7.00 -40.33 -18.27
C LEU A 768 -7.51 -41.39 -19.25
N ASP A 769 -7.14 -41.24 -20.52
CA ASP A 769 -7.29 -42.31 -21.50
C ASP A 769 -6.43 -43.52 -21.09
N LYS A 770 -6.84 -44.71 -21.52
CA LYS A 770 -6.26 -45.99 -21.10
C LYS A 770 -4.75 -46.09 -21.35
N GLU A 771 -4.25 -45.43 -22.40
CA GLU A 771 -2.82 -45.40 -22.74
C GLU A 771 -1.97 -44.57 -21.75
N TRP A 772 -2.60 -43.65 -21.03
CA TRP A 772 -1.95 -42.71 -20.11
C TRP A 772 -2.16 -43.07 -18.63
N GLU A 773 -2.94 -44.13 -18.34
CA GLU A 773 -3.09 -44.63 -16.97
C GLU A 773 -1.74 -45.09 -16.38
N GLY A 774 -1.39 -44.59 -15.20
CA GLY A 774 -0.17 -44.99 -14.48
C GLY A 774 1.10 -44.22 -14.85
N TRP A 775 1.03 -43.26 -15.78
CA TRP A 775 2.12 -42.32 -16.03
C TRP A 775 2.22 -41.28 -14.91
N ALA A 776 3.44 -40.88 -14.53
CA ALA A 776 3.63 -39.81 -13.55
C ALA A 776 3.04 -38.49 -14.09
N MET A 777 2.49 -37.67 -13.19
CA MET A 777 1.90 -36.38 -13.51
C MET A 777 2.90 -35.43 -14.17
N SER A 778 4.18 -35.53 -13.82
CA SER A 778 5.26 -34.80 -14.48
C SER A 778 5.34 -35.09 -16.00
N PHE A 779 5.14 -36.34 -16.42
CA PHE A 779 5.10 -36.73 -17.84
C PHE A 779 3.78 -36.33 -18.52
N LEU A 780 2.68 -36.25 -17.77
CA LEU A 780 1.38 -35.84 -18.32
C LEU A 780 1.38 -34.37 -18.75
N LEU A 781 2.25 -33.51 -18.20
CA LEU A 781 2.34 -32.10 -18.56
C LEU A 781 2.59 -31.89 -20.07
N ASP A 782 3.41 -32.75 -20.68
CA ASP A 782 3.76 -32.68 -22.10
C ASP A 782 2.82 -33.48 -23.01
N ALA A 783 1.87 -34.24 -22.43
CA ALA A 783 0.90 -35.01 -23.18
C ALA A 783 -0.12 -34.11 -23.90
N ALA A 784 -0.64 -34.58 -25.04
CA ALA A 784 -1.73 -33.90 -25.75
C ALA A 784 -3.03 -33.90 -24.91
N PRO A 785 -3.94 -32.92 -25.07
CA PRO A 785 -5.21 -32.89 -24.34
C PRO A 785 -6.06 -34.16 -24.48
N SER A 786 -5.96 -34.90 -25.59
CA SER A 786 -6.59 -36.22 -25.77
C SER A 786 -6.16 -37.29 -24.77
N ALA A 787 -5.11 -37.05 -23.98
CA ALA A 787 -4.74 -37.91 -22.86
C ALA A 787 -5.81 -37.92 -21.75
N PHE A 788 -6.75 -36.97 -21.73
CA PHE A 788 -7.91 -37.02 -20.84
C PHE A 788 -9.04 -37.90 -21.39
N ALA A 789 -9.59 -38.76 -20.54
CA ALA A 789 -10.74 -39.59 -20.85
C ALA A 789 -11.95 -38.73 -21.27
N GLY A 790 -12.43 -38.97 -22.50
CA GLY A 790 -13.55 -38.25 -23.09
C GLY A 790 -13.15 -37.16 -24.09
N LEU A 791 -11.85 -36.94 -24.31
CA LEU A 791 -11.34 -36.21 -25.47
C LEU A 791 -10.78 -37.22 -26.48
N THR A 792 -11.32 -37.23 -27.70
CA THR A 792 -10.76 -38.09 -28.76
C THR A 792 -9.58 -37.37 -29.42
N PRO A 793 -8.58 -38.09 -29.98
CA PRO A 793 -7.46 -37.47 -30.71
C PRO A 793 -7.89 -36.53 -31.85
N ALA A 794 -9.10 -36.74 -32.39
CA ALA A 794 -9.70 -35.85 -33.39
C ALA A 794 -9.98 -34.42 -32.87
N LYS A 795 -9.97 -34.19 -31.54
CA LYS A 795 -10.15 -32.88 -30.91
C LYS A 795 -8.84 -32.11 -30.75
N ASP A 796 -7.67 -32.77 -30.77
CA ASP A 796 -6.37 -32.11 -30.61
C ASP A 796 -6.07 -31.04 -31.68
N PRO A 797 -6.46 -31.20 -32.97
CA PRO A 797 -6.32 -30.12 -33.95
C PRO A 797 -7.10 -28.86 -33.56
N VAL A 798 -8.25 -29.01 -32.89
CA VAL A 798 -9.04 -27.87 -32.39
C VAL A 798 -8.31 -27.18 -31.24
N PHE A 799 -7.74 -27.93 -30.29
CA PHE A 799 -6.88 -27.38 -29.24
C PHE A 799 -5.67 -26.63 -29.82
N LYS A 800 -4.98 -27.22 -30.80
CA LYS A 800 -3.83 -26.58 -31.47
C LYS A 800 -4.24 -25.27 -32.16
N SER A 801 -5.43 -25.22 -32.76
CA SER A 801 -5.94 -24.01 -33.43
C SER A 801 -6.24 -22.85 -32.48
N ILE A 802 -6.48 -23.13 -31.18
CA ILE A 802 -6.64 -22.12 -30.13
C ILE A 802 -5.37 -21.88 -29.32
N GLY A 803 -4.24 -22.46 -29.74
CA GLY A 803 -2.92 -22.25 -29.13
C GLY A 803 -2.63 -23.16 -27.94
N ILE A 804 -3.26 -24.35 -27.87
CA ILE A 804 -3.05 -25.33 -26.80
C ILE A 804 -2.56 -26.64 -27.43
N LYS A 805 -1.35 -27.05 -27.07
CA LYS A 805 -0.67 -28.23 -27.63
C LYS A 805 -0.59 -29.39 -26.65
N ASN A 806 -0.52 -29.09 -25.35
CA ASN A 806 -0.37 -30.08 -24.29
C ASN A 806 -1.22 -29.72 -23.06
N ILE A 807 -1.23 -30.63 -22.08
CA ILE A 807 -1.96 -30.46 -20.81
C ILE A 807 -1.44 -29.26 -20.02
N LYS A 808 -0.12 -29.01 -20.02
CA LYS A 808 0.44 -27.83 -19.33
C LYS A 808 -0.15 -26.52 -19.88
N GLU A 809 -0.13 -26.33 -21.19
CA GLU A 809 -0.69 -25.15 -21.85
C GLU A 809 -2.21 -25.01 -21.60
N LEU A 810 -2.94 -26.14 -21.47
CA LEU A 810 -4.37 -26.13 -21.11
C LEU A 810 -4.60 -25.67 -19.66
N GLY A 811 -3.78 -26.13 -18.71
CA GLY A 811 -3.88 -25.76 -17.29
C GLY A 811 -3.40 -24.34 -17.00
N GLU A 812 -2.50 -23.81 -17.82
CA GLU A 812 -1.99 -22.43 -17.72
C GLU A 812 -2.76 -21.44 -18.60
N TRP A 813 -3.80 -21.90 -19.29
CA TRP A 813 -4.50 -21.11 -20.29
C TRP A 813 -5.19 -19.87 -19.70
N LYS A 814 -4.75 -18.69 -20.13
CA LYS A 814 -5.20 -17.40 -19.56
C LYS A 814 -6.71 -17.21 -19.53
N TYR A 815 -7.43 -17.64 -20.58
CA TYR A 815 -8.88 -17.45 -20.68
C TYR A 815 -9.65 -18.32 -19.68
N TYR A 816 -9.14 -19.54 -19.41
CA TYR A 816 -9.68 -20.39 -18.35
C TYR A 816 -9.48 -19.75 -16.98
N ARG A 817 -8.28 -19.21 -16.71
CA ARG A 817 -7.97 -18.53 -15.45
C ARG A 817 -8.85 -17.29 -15.23
N TRP A 818 -9.05 -16.48 -16.27
CA TRP A 818 -9.96 -15.33 -16.22
C TRP A 818 -11.41 -15.76 -15.97
N ALA A 819 -11.90 -16.77 -16.69
CA ALA A 819 -13.24 -17.29 -16.49
C ALA A 819 -13.46 -17.80 -15.06
N LYS A 820 -12.49 -18.57 -14.52
CA LYS A 820 -12.50 -19.05 -13.15
C LYS A 820 -12.55 -17.90 -12.14
N ALA A 821 -11.67 -16.90 -12.30
CA ALA A 821 -11.64 -15.73 -11.43
C ALA A 821 -12.96 -14.93 -11.45
N ILE A 822 -13.52 -14.69 -12.64
CA ILE A 822 -14.80 -14.00 -12.80
C ILE A 822 -15.92 -14.77 -12.08
N CYS A 823 -16.00 -16.09 -12.26
CA CYS A 823 -17.03 -16.88 -11.62
C CYS A 823 -16.85 -16.99 -10.09
N THR A 824 -15.62 -17.13 -9.60
CA THR A 824 -15.35 -17.11 -8.15
C THR A 824 -15.74 -15.78 -7.52
N LEU A 825 -15.48 -14.65 -8.18
CA LEU A 825 -15.89 -13.34 -7.68
C LEU A 825 -17.40 -13.12 -7.82
N ALA A 826 -18.04 -13.67 -8.86
CA ALA A 826 -19.49 -13.60 -9.05
C ALA A 826 -20.27 -14.30 -7.92
N GLU A 827 -19.69 -15.29 -7.25
CA GLU A 827 -20.31 -15.99 -6.11
C GLU A 827 -20.45 -15.09 -4.87
N VAL A 828 -19.54 -14.13 -4.70
CA VAL A 828 -19.52 -13.21 -3.55
C VAL A 828 -20.09 -11.82 -3.87
N GLU A 829 -20.48 -11.56 -5.13
CA GLU A 829 -21.11 -10.31 -5.55
C GLU A 829 -22.54 -10.18 -4.96
N SER A 830 -22.83 -9.10 -4.23
CA SER A 830 -24.17 -8.83 -3.71
C SER A 830 -25.17 -8.50 -4.83
N GLU A 831 -26.49 -8.57 -4.58
CA GLU A 831 -27.53 -8.29 -5.60
C GLU A 831 -27.45 -6.89 -6.22
N ASN A 832 -26.75 -5.95 -5.56
CA ASN A 832 -26.59 -4.56 -6.01
C ASN A 832 -25.24 -4.29 -6.72
N GLY A 833 -24.42 -5.32 -7.01
CA GLY A 833 -23.15 -5.16 -7.74
C GLY A 833 -22.00 -4.54 -6.93
N SER A 834 -22.12 -4.44 -5.60
CA SER A 834 -21.01 -4.08 -4.71
C SER A 834 -20.44 -5.33 -4.04
N SER A 835 -19.12 -5.52 -4.14
CA SER A 835 -18.33 -6.48 -3.37
C SER A 835 -18.05 -5.99 -1.95
#